data_AF-A0A3D6A4H9-F1
#
_entry.id   AF-A0A3D6A4H9-F1
#
_cell.length_a   1.000
_cell.length_b   1.000
_cell.length_c   1.000
_cell.angle_alpha   90.00
_cell.angle_beta   90.00
_cell.angle_gamma   90.00
#
_symmetry.space_group_name_H-M   'P 1'
#
loop_
_entity.id
_entity.type
_entity.pdbx_description
1 polymer ?
#
loop_
_entity_poly.entity_id
_entity_poly.type
_entity_poly.pdbx_seq_one_letter_code
_entity_poly.pdbx_strand_id
1 'polypeptide(L)'
;MLTTIKFLSNSPLLLSPLLTLVLISLFAPTSRALALVESDLSTSYKIFDFSWNDASDSFEETSVAYPSLIFYENNHYVFNNDSAENLFLTETFGSSYTGSEIFENNTSGPNRYLIFSPESNSTNSRNFFYYNPQNSSNFGSIQVLPYASTGLIQDNTTSQGAKFSYSLEVDSINQLVLVGAPGENSFVGKVVVYDRSDDLNLSELLEITPPAQFEESNMQFGSAISPYDDLLAISAPNNDSFSGAIYMYERQLDESYEFLQKIVDESGSSGDIFGYKIKLSDSWLIASSPQTVSNGNGKLSIYNIESNNSISFHSYLTAADASVNDEFGYDTSLDENLLVVGAPGVDSATNGDDSGAAYVYEWNASGNQWSQIQKLTPESLSVDDQFGYSVSISNNFIFVGCLKGDGNGVDSGSLYVFKHNGTEWVEISVLSPPTSLSDQLFSTDIDSRGNSVFISSPGSGTHGQVFAFGIDQNDSDWKLISTIDYNQSSVLVGSTTMAPIATGDGMIVVGSPEEGSPSEACGGFQTFFNPSWTSNLAFPSTIPLFAPNLQSSFSLNEDGPTFTFDFNASHKFDENFTWSITSDFGNVGNATISSSSGLLSFSTSPNLFGDQNLTIQAATENSSATHDIIISVTAVNDTPGFLYDSSSVYSLPAGMENELMNFNFDLEDVDGDEIAISLKSGSTLPAGLSLEPAGLASSGHKITGTPTSLLNPGDNFEEYTFTLICSDPDGTEAEQDFSILIYEENSPPQFDYNGSTPSIVSLELLEDFSSTDWYEATQSLSFSDPDGDGFTLSVKDYPLDGNLTVINSVPNSDSKILYIPEPDENGERSFTVTITDDNIYPKQSEITFNLTIESVNDTPRILSTSPPSEAYEGVSYSHQFDLYEPDENDSITVQLRGLPSWLKSADDNLSISGTPSWADYNEGAATVVFLSLEDQQGNTIERSYSINVIPNNYPPVISQSTTHFVISEDQTPTAWSALELSAFNPDQNETNSTLIWSIDQEPDAQSGTIMIESYDSSAMVHFQPEGNYSGMAYFSVKVSEYPDSNASDIVYISVEVESIEDTPIFESYPQSLDAIEGYSWQYEIFAVDGDTEQTLVISSDNSLPPWLTLISISEG
;
A
#
# COMPACT_ATOMS: atom_id res chain seq x y z
N MET A 1 23.34 25.33 -21.70
CA MET A 1 23.37 26.81 -21.70
C MET A 1 23.14 27.31 -20.27
N LEU A 2 24.19 27.36 -19.45
CA LEU A 2 24.16 27.96 -18.12
C LEU A 2 24.92 29.29 -18.16
N THR A 3 24.22 30.38 -18.48
CA THR A 3 24.54 31.75 -18.02
C THR A 3 23.46 32.68 -18.56
N THR A 4 22.77 33.37 -17.65
CA THR A 4 21.82 34.49 -17.83
C THR A 4 20.42 34.12 -17.37
N ILE A 5 20.12 34.35 -16.08
CA ILE A 5 18.96 35.12 -15.57
C ILE A 5 19.23 35.35 -14.07
N LYS A 6 19.92 36.46 -13.80
CA LYS A 6 19.80 37.25 -12.56
C LYS A 6 19.55 38.68 -13.06
N PHE A 7 18.64 39.39 -12.41
CA PHE A 7 18.05 40.71 -12.73
C PHE A 7 16.75 40.68 -13.53
N LEU A 8 15.61 40.76 -12.83
CA LEU A 8 14.82 42.00 -12.74
C LEU A 8 13.63 41.81 -11.77
N SER A 9 13.79 42.28 -10.54
CA SER A 9 12.71 42.68 -9.64
C SER A 9 12.36 44.15 -9.90
N ASN A 10 11.08 44.46 -10.19
CA ASN A 10 10.34 45.68 -9.81
C ASN A 10 9.25 46.05 -10.83
N SER A 11 8.00 45.61 -10.59
CA SER A 11 6.78 46.44 -10.48
C SER A 11 5.51 45.60 -10.75
N PRO A 12 4.41 45.82 -10.00
CA PRO A 12 3.18 45.05 -10.09
C PRO A 12 2.22 45.67 -11.12
N LEU A 13 1.55 44.86 -11.95
CA LEU A 13 0.17 45.09 -12.45
C LEU A 13 -0.23 44.06 -13.53
N LEU A 14 -1.33 43.37 -13.25
CA LEU A 14 -2.31 42.75 -14.16
C LEU A 14 -1.84 41.55 -15.02
N LEU A 15 -1.97 40.33 -14.48
CA LEU A 15 -2.18 39.12 -15.28
C LEU A 15 -3.68 38.84 -15.41
N SER A 16 -4.17 38.80 -16.65
CA SER A 16 -5.41 38.14 -17.06
C SER A 16 -5.08 36.77 -17.68
N PRO A 17 -6.02 35.82 -17.75
CA PRO A 17 -5.75 34.44 -18.17
C PRO A 17 -5.77 34.37 -19.70
N LEU A 18 -4.65 34.68 -20.35
CA LEU A 18 -4.50 34.47 -21.79
C LEU A 18 -3.07 34.11 -22.24
N LEU A 19 -2.19 33.73 -21.30
CA LEU A 19 -0.80 33.36 -21.58
C LEU A 19 -0.50 31.86 -21.44
N THR A 20 -1.52 31.02 -21.29
CA THR A 20 -1.37 29.55 -21.20
C THR A 20 -1.56 28.85 -22.56
N LEU A 21 -1.79 29.59 -23.66
CA LEU A 21 -2.19 28.99 -24.95
C LEU A 21 -1.24 29.23 -26.14
N VAL A 22 -0.01 29.70 -25.92
CA VAL A 22 0.93 30.02 -27.03
C VAL A 22 2.27 29.28 -26.97
N LEU A 23 2.51 28.43 -25.96
CA LEU A 23 3.74 27.63 -25.87
C LEU A 23 3.61 26.15 -26.26
N ILE A 24 2.43 25.69 -26.72
CA ILE A 24 2.20 24.29 -27.13
C ILE A 24 2.16 24.09 -28.66
N SER A 25 2.31 25.13 -29.48
CA SER A 25 2.06 25.01 -30.93
C SER A 25 3.29 25.06 -31.86
N LEU A 26 4.50 24.72 -31.40
CA LEU A 26 5.72 24.81 -32.24
C LEU A 26 6.46 23.50 -32.52
N PHE A 27 5.97 22.35 -32.07
CA PHE A 27 6.50 21.04 -32.48
C PHE A 27 5.35 20.08 -32.81
N ALA A 28 4.91 20.10 -34.07
CA ALA A 28 4.10 19.02 -34.63
C ALA A 28 4.74 18.61 -35.96
N PRO A 29 5.16 17.35 -36.15
CA PRO A 29 5.43 16.85 -37.48
C PRO A 29 4.10 16.64 -38.22
N THR A 30 4.10 17.02 -39.48
CA THR A 30 2.93 17.06 -40.36
C THR A 30 2.47 15.69 -40.84
N SER A 31 1.14 15.54 -40.87
CA SER A 31 0.30 14.65 -41.70
C SER A 31 0.46 13.14 -41.54
N ARG A 32 -0.38 12.55 -40.69
CA ARG A 32 -0.96 11.21 -40.88
C ARG A 32 -2.49 11.33 -40.90
N ALA A 33 -3.14 10.49 -41.70
CA ALA A 33 -4.60 10.48 -41.88
C ALA A 33 -5.32 10.19 -40.55
N LEU A 34 -6.54 10.70 -40.37
CA LEU A 34 -7.40 10.40 -39.22
C LEU A 34 -7.62 8.87 -39.13
N ALA A 35 -6.87 8.22 -38.24
CA ALA A 35 -7.23 6.99 -37.55
C ALA A 35 -7.35 7.36 -36.05
N LEU A 36 -8.15 6.61 -35.29
CA LEU A 36 -8.47 6.87 -33.88
C LEU A 36 -7.22 7.24 -33.06
N VAL A 37 -7.39 8.20 -32.15
CA VAL A 37 -6.31 8.72 -31.29
C VAL A 37 -5.70 7.57 -30.47
N GLU A 38 -4.44 7.25 -30.76
CA GLU A 38 -3.63 6.17 -30.16
C GLU A 38 -3.24 6.42 -28.68
N SER A 39 -3.61 7.57 -28.10
CA SER A 39 -3.28 7.91 -26.70
C SER A 39 -4.18 7.28 -25.63
N ASP A 40 -5.12 6.41 -26.02
CA ASP A 40 -6.13 5.77 -25.14
C ASP A 40 -5.83 4.28 -24.86
N LEU A 41 -4.71 3.75 -25.33
CA LEU A 41 -4.41 2.32 -25.30
C LEU A 41 -3.81 1.84 -23.96
N SER A 42 -3.61 2.71 -22.97
CA SER A 42 -2.91 2.37 -21.72
C SER A 42 -3.83 1.97 -20.55
N THR A 43 -5.15 1.97 -20.74
CA THR A 43 -6.10 1.63 -19.67
C THR A 43 -6.76 0.27 -19.90
N SER A 44 -6.87 -0.53 -18.84
CA SER A 44 -7.55 -1.85 -18.83
C SER A 44 -9.06 -1.79 -19.07
N TYR A 45 -9.62 -0.58 -19.22
CA TYR A 45 -11.00 -0.37 -19.62
C TYR A 45 -11.16 0.87 -20.51
N LYS A 46 -12.27 0.92 -21.26
CA LYS A 46 -12.67 2.08 -22.07
C LYS A 46 -14.18 2.30 -22.04
N ILE A 47 -14.60 3.56 -22.04
CA ILE A 47 -16.01 3.98 -22.07
C ILE A 47 -16.33 4.57 -23.44
N PHE A 48 -17.44 4.12 -24.02
CA PHE A 48 -18.00 4.59 -25.27
C PHE A 48 -19.36 5.25 -25.00
N ASP A 49 -19.47 6.54 -25.31
CA ASP A 49 -20.72 7.28 -25.22
C ASP A 49 -21.46 7.21 -26.57
N PHE A 50 -22.34 6.24 -26.72
CA PHE A 50 -23.13 6.08 -27.94
C PHE A 50 -24.45 6.84 -27.82
N SER A 51 -24.76 7.61 -28.87
CA SER A 51 -26.06 8.26 -29.01
C SER A 51 -26.74 7.77 -30.28
N TRP A 52 -28.04 7.50 -30.20
CA TRP A 52 -28.84 7.15 -31.35
C TRP A 52 -29.16 8.40 -32.17
N ASN A 53 -28.87 8.36 -33.47
CA ASN A 53 -29.21 9.43 -34.41
C ASN A 53 -30.30 8.99 -35.38
N ASP A 54 -31.50 9.56 -35.23
CA ASP A 54 -32.66 9.26 -36.06
C ASP A 54 -32.48 9.58 -37.55
N ALA A 55 -31.60 10.53 -37.89
CA ALA A 55 -31.40 10.97 -39.27
C ALA A 55 -30.51 10.01 -40.06
N SER A 56 -29.51 9.41 -39.40
CA SER A 56 -28.59 8.43 -39.95
C SER A 56 -28.99 6.98 -39.65
N ASP A 57 -29.96 6.77 -38.77
CA ASP A 57 -30.48 5.45 -38.37
C ASP A 57 -29.33 4.56 -37.83
N SER A 58 -28.52 5.18 -36.96
CA SER A 58 -27.28 4.61 -36.45
C SER A 58 -26.90 5.08 -35.05
N PHE A 59 -26.17 4.23 -34.34
CA PHE A 59 -25.39 4.65 -33.18
C PHE A 59 -24.15 5.42 -33.64
N GLU A 60 -23.94 6.60 -33.06
CA GLU A 60 -22.82 7.48 -33.37
C GLU A 60 -21.93 7.70 -32.15
N GLU A 61 -20.61 7.58 -32.37
CA GLU A 61 -19.56 7.99 -31.44
C GLU A 61 -18.80 9.14 -32.08
N THR A 62 -18.67 10.29 -31.42
CA THR A 62 -18.00 11.49 -31.98
C THR A 62 -18.46 11.89 -33.40
N SER A 63 -19.76 11.66 -33.71
CA SER A 63 -20.37 11.86 -35.05
C SER A 63 -19.95 10.87 -36.14
N VAL A 64 -19.35 9.72 -35.79
CA VAL A 64 -19.08 8.61 -36.71
C VAL A 64 -20.15 7.54 -36.53
N ALA A 65 -20.92 7.26 -37.60
CA ALA A 65 -21.92 6.20 -37.60
C ALA A 65 -21.26 4.82 -37.64
N TYR A 66 -21.58 3.96 -36.66
CA TYR A 66 -21.11 2.58 -36.56
C TYR A 66 -19.59 2.38 -36.82
N PRO A 67 -18.70 2.98 -36.02
CA PRO A 67 -17.26 2.75 -36.17
C PRO A 67 -16.89 1.26 -36.06
N SER A 68 -15.91 0.84 -36.86
CA SER A 68 -15.23 -0.43 -36.62
C SER A 68 -14.28 -0.27 -35.43
N LEU A 69 -14.46 -1.10 -34.41
CA LEU A 69 -13.70 -1.06 -33.16
C LEU A 69 -12.74 -2.24 -33.07
N ILE A 70 -11.59 -2.02 -32.45
CA ILE A 70 -10.62 -3.07 -32.11
C ILE A 70 -10.49 -3.10 -30.60
N PHE A 71 -10.80 -4.25 -30.01
CA PHE A 71 -10.73 -4.53 -28.58
C PHE A 71 -9.71 -5.62 -28.30
N TYR A 72 -9.28 -5.72 -27.06
CA TYR A 72 -8.34 -6.71 -26.57
C TYR A 72 -9.00 -7.61 -25.54
N GLU A 73 -8.59 -8.87 -25.49
CA GLU A 73 -9.07 -9.82 -24.47
C GLU A 73 -8.59 -9.42 -23.06
N ASN A 74 -9.35 -9.84 -22.06
CA ASN A 74 -9.20 -9.53 -20.63
C ASN A 74 -9.27 -8.04 -20.30
N ASN A 75 -9.98 -7.26 -21.10
CA ASN A 75 -10.26 -5.84 -20.86
C ASN A 75 -11.76 -5.59 -20.67
N HIS A 76 -12.12 -4.42 -20.17
CA HIS A 76 -13.52 -4.02 -19.96
C HIS A 76 -13.95 -2.86 -20.85
N TYR A 77 -15.02 -3.05 -21.62
CA TYR A 77 -15.54 -2.02 -22.52
C TYR A 77 -16.98 -1.66 -22.12
N VAL A 78 -17.19 -0.40 -21.76
CA VAL A 78 -18.52 0.11 -21.37
C VAL A 78 -19.14 0.85 -22.54
N PHE A 79 -20.37 0.51 -22.88
CA PHE A 79 -21.18 1.22 -23.84
C PHE A 79 -22.32 1.91 -23.10
N ASN A 80 -22.21 3.23 -22.92
CA ASN A 80 -23.30 4.03 -22.37
C ASN A 80 -24.40 4.17 -23.44
N ASN A 81 -25.65 3.90 -23.05
CA ASN A 81 -26.80 4.02 -23.94
C ASN A 81 -28.00 4.66 -23.23
N ASP A 82 -28.05 5.99 -23.25
CA ASP A 82 -29.20 6.78 -22.79
C ASP A 82 -30.33 6.89 -23.82
N SER A 83 -30.18 6.24 -24.99
CA SER A 83 -31.15 6.33 -26.07
C SER A 83 -32.35 5.41 -25.83
N ALA A 84 -33.49 5.73 -26.46
CA ALA A 84 -34.68 4.87 -26.44
C ALA A 84 -34.49 3.57 -27.25
N GLU A 85 -33.55 3.57 -28.20
CA GLU A 85 -33.24 2.41 -29.02
C GLU A 85 -32.30 1.43 -28.30
N ASN A 86 -32.51 0.14 -28.52
CA ASN A 86 -31.71 -0.89 -27.87
C ASN A 86 -30.35 -1.05 -28.53
N LEU A 87 -29.29 -1.09 -27.72
CA LEU A 87 -27.96 -1.47 -28.16
C LEU A 87 -27.74 -2.97 -27.89
N PHE A 88 -27.39 -3.72 -28.94
CA PHE A 88 -27.24 -5.17 -28.87
C PHE A 88 -25.89 -5.63 -29.43
N LEU A 89 -25.17 -6.49 -28.70
CA LEU A 89 -23.90 -7.09 -29.12
C LEU A 89 -24.04 -8.60 -29.37
N THR A 90 -23.41 -9.12 -30.43
CA THR A 90 -23.40 -10.56 -30.76
C THR A 90 -22.24 -10.98 -31.64
N GLU A 91 -21.81 -12.24 -31.56
CA GLU A 91 -20.85 -12.83 -32.51
C GLU A 91 -21.50 -13.17 -33.86
N THR A 92 -22.78 -13.55 -33.83
CA THR A 92 -23.52 -13.94 -35.03
C THR A 92 -24.74 -13.06 -35.19
N PHE A 93 -24.74 -12.29 -36.27
CA PHE A 93 -25.79 -11.35 -36.61
C PHE A 93 -27.21 -11.97 -36.52
N GLY A 94 -28.11 -11.31 -35.79
CA GLY A 94 -29.50 -11.77 -35.62
C GLY A 94 -29.68 -12.92 -34.62
N SER A 95 -28.64 -13.31 -33.88
CA SER A 95 -28.72 -14.31 -32.82
C SER A 95 -28.41 -13.72 -31.44
N SER A 96 -29.01 -14.28 -30.40
CA SER A 96 -28.71 -13.93 -29.02
C SER A 96 -27.32 -14.43 -28.62
N TYR A 97 -26.44 -13.54 -28.16
CA TYR A 97 -25.19 -13.95 -27.52
C TYR A 97 -25.50 -14.67 -26.20
N THR A 98 -24.81 -15.77 -25.92
CA THR A 98 -25.05 -16.62 -24.73
C THR A 98 -23.87 -16.67 -23.77
N GLY A 99 -22.75 -16.02 -24.09
CA GLY A 99 -21.60 -15.97 -23.20
C GLY A 99 -21.79 -14.97 -22.06
N SER A 100 -21.03 -15.16 -20.99
CA SER A 100 -21.01 -14.31 -19.79
C SER A 100 -20.21 -13.00 -19.97
N GLU A 101 -19.56 -12.84 -21.11
CA GLU A 101 -18.73 -11.67 -21.46
C GLU A 101 -19.55 -10.38 -21.56
N ILE A 102 -20.87 -10.46 -21.77
CA ILE A 102 -21.75 -9.28 -21.93
C ILE A 102 -22.70 -9.14 -20.75
N PHE A 103 -22.60 -8.03 -20.05
CA PHE A 103 -23.54 -7.59 -19.02
C PHE A 103 -24.55 -6.59 -19.59
N GLU A 104 -25.83 -6.79 -19.29
CA GLU A 104 -26.94 -5.97 -19.79
C GLU A 104 -26.97 -5.86 -21.32
N ASN A 105 -26.88 -7.00 -22.01
CA ASN A 105 -27.10 -7.03 -23.46
C ASN A 105 -28.54 -6.58 -23.78
N ASN A 106 -28.75 -5.88 -24.91
CA ASN A 106 -30.04 -5.31 -25.31
C ASN A 106 -30.53 -4.15 -24.41
N THR A 107 -29.63 -3.29 -23.96
CA THR A 107 -29.96 -2.20 -23.03
C THR A 107 -30.47 -0.95 -23.75
N SER A 108 -31.40 -0.21 -23.13
CA SER A 108 -31.91 1.10 -23.55
C SER A 108 -32.47 1.88 -22.35
N GLY A 109 -32.59 3.20 -22.50
CA GLY A 109 -33.16 4.09 -21.49
C GLY A 109 -32.12 4.86 -20.68
N PRO A 110 -32.54 5.84 -19.85
CA PRO A 110 -31.63 6.74 -19.15
C PRO A 110 -30.75 6.00 -18.13
N ASN A 111 -29.48 6.39 -18.06
CA ASN A 111 -28.43 5.85 -17.18
C ASN A 111 -28.20 4.35 -17.36
N ARG A 112 -28.43 3.81 -18.56
CA ARG A 112 -28.27 2.40 -18.87
C ARG A 112 -27.00 2.20 -19.69
N TYR A 113 -26.29 1.12 -19.40
CA TYR A 113 -25.06 0.78 -20.07
C TYR A 113 -24.95 -0.72 -20.27
N LEU A 114 -24.08 -1.13 -21.17
CA LEU A 114 -23.70 -2.52 -21.44
C LEU A 114 -22.20 -2.65 -21.22
N ILE A 115 -21.76 -3.70 -20.52
CA ILE A 115 -20.33 -3.97 -20.35
C ILE A 115 -19.97 -5.21 -21.16
N PHE A 116 -18.96 -5.09 -22.01
CA PHE A 116 -18.36 -6.20 -22.73
C PHE A 116 -16.96 -6.49 -22.18
N SER A 117 -16.75 -7.70 -21.67
CA SER A 117 -15.50 -8.19 -21.09
C SER A 117 -15.09 -9.47 -21.82
N PRO A 118 -14.44 -9.36 -23.00
CA PRO A 118 -14.00 -10.53 -23.74
C PRO A 118 -12.88 -11.24 -22.97
N GLU A 119 -13.03 -12.53 -22.65
CA GLU A 119 -12.14 -13.29 -21.76
C GLU A 119 -11.83 -14.69 -22.35
N SER A 120 -11.86 -14.83 -23.67
CA SER A 120 -11.47 -16.11 -24.26
C SER A 120 -9.94 -16.19 -24.25
N ASN A 121 -9.37 -17.29 -23.77
CA ASN A 121 -7.92 -17.53 -23.88
C ASN A 121 -7.55 -17.98 -25.31
N SER A 122 -8.11 -17.31 -26.33
CA SER A 122 -8.01 -17.72 -27.74
C SER A 122 -6.76 -17.12 -28.38
N THR A 123 -5.99 -17.92 -29.10
CA THR A 123 -4.88 -17.40 -29.92
C THR A 123 -5.35 -16.72 -31.22
N ASN A 124 -6.66 -16.76 -31.52
CA ASN A 124 -7.25 -16.16 -32.72
C ASN A 124 -8.20 -15.01 -32.39
N SER A 125 -8.21 -14.00 -33.26
CA SER A 125 -9.16 -12.89 -33.16
C SER A 125 -10.62 -13.36 -33.30
N ARG A 126 -11.52 -12.75 -32.52
CA ARG A 126 -12.98 -12.95 -32.61
C ARG A 126 -13.66 -11.73 -33.20
N ASN A 127 -14.81 -11.93 -33.84
CA ASN A 127 -15.59 -10.83 -34.41
C ASN A 127 -16.96 -10.76 -33.75
N PHE A 128 -17.31 -9.56 -33.32
CA PHE A 128 -18.60 -9.20 -32.78
C PHE A 128 -19.23 -8.10 -33.63
N PHE A 129 -20.54 -7.97 -33.52
CA PHE A 129 -21.34 -6.94 -34.16
C PHE A 129 -22.17 -6.24 -33.10
N TYR A 130 -22.29 -4.93 -33.21
CA TYR A 130 -23.22 -4.15 -32.41
C TYR A 130 -24.21 -3.41 -33.29
N TYR A 131 -25.49 -3.45 -32.94
CA TYR A 131 -26.57 -2.94 -33.77
C TYR A 131 -27.84 -2.68 -32.96
N ASN A 132 -28.80 -1.98 -33.59
CA ASN A 132 -30.17 -1.92 -33.09
C ASN A 132 -30.92 -3.18 -33.53
N PRO A 133 -31.44 -4.03 -32.62
CA PRO A 133 -32.13 -5.27 -32.98
C PRO A 133 -33.43 -5.05 -33.77
N GLN A 134 -34.01 -3.84 -33.74
CA GLN A 134 -35.16 -3.48 -34.55
C GLN A 134 -34.78 -3.08 -35.99
N ASN A 135 -33.52 -2.71 -36.22
CA ASN A 135 -32.97 -2.39 -37.53
C ASN A 135 -31.61 -3.08 -37.75
N SER A 136 -31.68 -4.30 -38.25
CA SER A 136 -30.48 -5.09 -38.50
C SER A 136 -29.68 -4.59 -39.71
N SER A 137 -30.25 -3.78 -40.61
CA SER A 137 -29.55 -3.40 -41.85
C SER A 137 -28.31 -2.51 -41.64
N ASN A 138 -28.19 -1.86 -40.48
CA ASN A 138 -27.01 -1.08 -40.11
C ASN A 138 -26.38 -1.69 -38.84
N PHE A 139 -25.06 -1.83 -38.83
CA PHE A 139 -24.32 -2.43 -37.72
C PHE A 139 -22.89 -1.91 -37.71
N GLY A 140 -22.28 -1.90 -36.53
CA GLY A 140 -20.84 -1.76 -36.36
C GLY A 140 -20.19 -3.10 -36.08
N SER A 141 -18.87 -3.15 -36.27
CA SER A 141 -18.07 -4.36 -36.06
C SER A 141 -17.08 -4.13 -34.93
N ILE A 142 -16.91 -5.13 -34.07
CA ILE A 142 -15.87 -5.17 -33.05
C ILE A 142 -14.97 -6.36 -33.39
N GLN A 143 -13.69 -6.10 -33.63
CA GLN A 143 -12.68 -7.16 -33.70
C GLN A 143 -12.00 -7.27 -32.33
N VAL A 144 -12.10 -8.43 -31.71
CA VAL A 144 -11.43 -8.72 -30.44
C VAL A 144 -10.14 -9.46 -30.75
N LEU A 145 -9.01 -8.91 -30.32
CA LEU A 145 -7.66 -9.48 -30.47
C LEU A 145 -7.18 -10.01 -29.12
N PRO A 146 -6.51 -11.17 -29.05
CA PRO A 146 -5.84 -11.57 -27.80
C PRO A 146 -4.75 -10.59 -27.39
N TYR A 147 -4.02 -10.06 -28.38
CA TYR A 147 -2.97 -9.06 -28.25
C TYR A 147 -2.62 -8.52 -29.64
N ALA A 148 -1.96 -7.37 -29.69
CA ALA A 148 -1.24 -6.90 -30.87
C ALA A 148 0.21 -7.41 -30.82
N SER A 149 0.91 -7.47 -31.96
CA SER A 149 2.29 -7.94 -32.01
C SER A 149 3.07 -7.33 -33.17
N THR A 150 4.38 -7.17 -33.00
CA THR A 150 5.29 -6.80 -34.09
C THR A 150 5.63 -8.00 -34.97
N GLY A 151 6.35 -7.75 -36.08
CA GLY A 151 7.18 -8.80 -36.69
C GLY A 151 8.41 -9.11 -35.84
N LEU A 152 9.23 -10.07 -36.29
CA LEU A 152 10.54 -10.31 -35.70
C LEU A 152 11.45 -9.08 -35.88
N ILE A 153 11.89 -8.49 -34.78
CA ILE A 153 12.84 -7.37 -34.74
C ILE A 153 14.24 -7.94 -34.55
N GLN A 154 15.15 -7.52 -35.42
CA GLN A 154 16.53 -8.00 -35.45
C GLN A 154 17.46 -6.83 -35.75
N ASP A 155 18.64 -6.89 -35.14
CA ASP A 155 19.74 -6.02 -35.49
C ASP A 155 20.56 -6.64 -36.64
N ASN A 156 20.43 -6.06 -37.83
CA ASN A 156 21.11 -6.53 -39.04
C ASN A 156 22.62 -6.29 -39.04
N THR A 157 23.16 -5.59 -38.03
CA THR A 157 24.59 -5.36 -37.86
C THR A 157 25.28 -6.43 -37.01
N THR A 158 24.50 -7.26 -36.30
CA THR A 158 25.03 -8.30 -35.42
C THR A 158 25.80 -9.38 -36.18
N SER A 159 26.86 -9.86 -35.53
CA SER A 159 27.71 -10.94 -36.00
C SER A 159 27.10 -12.32 -35.73
N GLN A 160 27.63 -13.36 -36.39
CA GLN A 160 27.24 -14.74 -36.12
C GLN A 160 27.53 -15.06 -34.65
N GLY A 161 26.55 -15.62 -33.94
CA GLY A 161 26.67 -15.94 -32.51
C GLY A 161 26.52 -14.76 -31.56
N ALA A 162 26.05 -13.59 -32.02
CA ALA A 162 25.84 -12.41 -31.18
C ALA A 162 24.86 -12.63 -30.03
N LYS A 163 23.90 -13.56 -30.19
CA LYS A 163 22.82 -13.83 -29.23
C LYS A 163 22.06 -12.54 -28.86
N PHE A 164 21.71 -11.74 -29.85
CA PHE A 164 20.88 -10.56 -29.63
C PHE A 164 19.56 -10.96 -28.97
N SER A 165 19.13 -10.20 -27.96
CA SER A 165 18.02 -10.49 -27.02
C SER A 165 18.30 -11.55 -25.94
N TYR A 166 19.57 -11.82 -25.64
CA TYR A 166 19.96 -12.69 -24.53
C TYR A 166 19.48 -12.16 -23.17
N SER A 167 19.56 -10.84 -22.96
CA SER A 167 18.95 -10.14 -21.84
C SER A 167 18.01 -9.06 -22.37
N LEU A 168 16.88 -8.88 -21.69
CA LEU A 168 15.85 -7.92 -22.06
C LEU A 168 15.40 -7.17 -20.81
N GLU A 169 15.20 -5.87 -20.95
CA GLU A 169 14.57 -5.05 -19.92
C GLU A 169 13.63 -4.04 -20.56
N VAL A 170 12.47 -3.82 -19.93
CA VAL A 170 11.51 -2.78 -20.32
C VAL A 170 11.57 -1.69 -19.28
N ASP A 171 12.03 -0.51 -19.70
CA ASP A 171 12.05 0.68 -18.87
C ASP A 171 10.80 1.50 -19.15
N SER A 172 9.79 1.29 -18.29
CA SER A 172 8.51 1.99 -18.33
C SER A 172 8.63 3.50 -18.08
N ILE A 173 9.61 3.94 -17.28
CA ILE A 173 9.78 5.35 -16.91
C ILE A 173 10.30 6.13 -18.13
N ASN A 174 11.35 5.63 -18.77
CA ASN A 174 11.96 6.28 -19.92
C ASN A 174 11.33 5.89 -21.25
N GLN A 175 10.34 4.99 -21.25
CA GLN A 175 9.71 4.44 -22.46
C GLN A 175 10.77 3.81 -23.38
N LEU A 176 11.58 2.89 -22.84
CA LEU A 176 12.63 2.17 -23.58
C LEU A 176 12.48 0.64 -23.52
N VAL A 177 13.06 -0.03 -24.52
CA VAL A 177 13.40 -1.46 -24.47
C VAL A 177 14.91 -1.61 -24.64
N LEU A 178 15.55 -2.30 -23.70
CA LEU A 178 16.99 -2.53 -23.66
C LEU A 178 17.27 -3.98 -24.03
N VAL A 179 18.16 -4.18 -25.00
CA VAL A 179 18.40 -5.51 -25.60
C VAL A 179 19.88 -5.84 -25.59
N GLY A 180 20.26 -6.88 -24.85
CA GLY A 180 21.64 -7.35 -24.74
C GLY A 180 22.04 -8.30 -25.88
N ALA A 181 23.30 -8.20 -26.30
CA ALA A 181 23.92 -9.07 -27.30
C ALA A 181 25.35 -9.45 -26.87
N PRO A 182 25.52 -10.25 -25.81
CA PRO A 182 26.81 -10.54 -25.20
C PRO A 182 27.77 -11.31 -26.11
N GLY A 183 27.27 -11.97 -27.16
CA GLY A 183 28.11 -12.68 -28.13
C GLY A 183 28.76 -11.79 -29.19
N GLU A 184 28.35 -10.52 -29.28
CA GLU A 184 28.76 -9.62 -30.35
C GLU A 184 30.28 -9.38 -30.37
N ASN A 185 30.85 -9.24 -31.58
CA ASN A 185 32.26 -8.90 -31.79
C ASN A 185 33.23 -9.83 -31.02
N SER A 186 33.14 -11.15 -31.25
CA SER A 186 33.94 -12.15 -30.53
C SER A 186 33.69 -12.12 -29.01
N PHE A 187 32.42 -12.09 -28.63
CA PHE A 187 31.97 -12.09 -27.23
C PHE A 187 32.43 -10.88 -26.41
N VAL A 188 32.72 -9.74 -27.06
CA VAL A 188 32.89 -8.46 -26.35
C VAL A 188 31.54 -8.01 -25.81
N GLY A 189 30.50 -8.06 -26.65
CA GLY A 189 29.14 -7.74 -26.29
C GLY A 189 28.73 -6.28 -26.49
N LYS A 190 27.41 -6.04 -26.56
CA LYS A 190 26.78 -4.71 -26.65
C LYS A 190 25.35 -4.72 -26.10
N VAL A 191 24.79 -3.53 -25.88
CA VAL A 191 23.36 -3.32 -25.60
C VAL A 191 22.79 -2.36 -26.63
N VAL A 192 21.60 -2.64 -27.15
CA VAL A 192 20.87 -1.77 -28.09
C VAL A 192 19.62 -1.24 -27.41
N VAL A 193 19.38 0.06 -27.56
CA VAL A 193 18.27 0.78 -26.92
C VAL A 193 17.22 1.12 -27.97
N TYR A 194 15.98 0.74 -27.74
CA TYR A 194 14.83 1.05 -28.59
C TYR A 194 13.87 2.02 -27.88
N ASP A 195 13.33 2.97 -28.64
CA ASP A 195 12.19 3.78 -28.24
C ASP A 195 10.91 2.95 -28.32
N ARG A 196 10.12 2.94 -27.24
CA ARG A 196 8.79 2.31 -27.17
C ARG A 196 7.66 3.31 -26.95
N SER A 197 7.87 4.59 -27.28
CA SER A 197 6.78 5.58 -27.32
C SER A 197 5.59 5.18 -28.23
N ASP A 198 5.83 4.26 -29.17
CA ASP A 198 4.84 3.48 -29.89
C ASP A 198 5.17 1.98 -29.70
N ASP A 199 4.47 1.31 -28.78
CA ASP A 199 4.72 -0.09 -28.36
C ASP A 199 4.71 -1.11 -29.54
N LEU A 200 4.16 -0.73 -30.70
CA LEU A 200 4.10 -1.57 -31.90
C LEU A 200 5.06 -1.13 -33.02
N ASN A 201 5.74 0.01 -32.88
CA ASN A 201 6.71 0.51 -33.85
C ASN A 201 8.01 0.94 -33.16
N LEU A 202 8.69 -0.03 -32.53
CA LEU A 202 9.96 0.23 -31.88
C LEU A 202 10.99 0.74 -32.89
N SER A 203 11.68 1.82 -32.52
CA SER A 203 12.76 2.39 -33.32
C SER A 203 14.08 2.38 -32.54
N GLU A 204 15.15 1.95 -33.19
CA GLU A 204 16.48 1.93 -32.57
C GLU A 204 16.96 3.37 -32.33
N LEU A 205 17.36 3.66 -31.08
CA LEU A 205 17.86 4.97 -30.67
C LEU A 205 19.39 5.01 -30.72
N LEU A 206 20.03 4.08 -30.01
CA LEU A 206 21.49 4.03 -29.88
C LEU A 206 21.99 2.64 -29.47
N GLU A 207 23.31 2.45 -29.58
CA GLU A 207 24.03 1.29 -29.08
C GLU A 207 24.97 1.71 -27.93
N ILE A 208 25.03 0.90 -26.89
CA ILE A 208 25.95 1.03 -25.77
C ILE A 208 26.98 -0.10 -25.86
N THR A 209 28.26 0.29 -25.92
CA THR A 209 29.40 -0.62 -25.89
C THR A 209 30.22 -0.40 -24.62
N PRO A 210 31.01 -1.40 -24.18
CA PRO A 210 31.92 -1.20 -23.06
C PRO A 210 32.91 -0.07 -23.37
N PRO A 211 33.33 0.73 -22.36
CA PRO A 211 34.28 1.81 -22.60
C PRO A 211 35.60 1.25 -23.15
N ALA A 212 36.13 1.86 -24.20
CA ALA A 212 37.28 1.33 -24.97
C ALA A 212 38.53 1.00 -24.12
N GLN A 213 38.68 1.61 -22.95
CA GLN A 213 39.80 1.35 -22.03
C GLN A 213 39.64 0.05 -21.21
N PHE A 214 38.43 -0.51 -21.17
CA PHE A 214 38.07 -1.75 -20.47
C PHE A 214 37.58 -2.84 -21.43
N GLU A 215 37.70 -2.63 -22.73
CA GLU A 215 37.25 -3.57 -23.74
C GLU A 215 38.19 -4.78 -23.78
N GLU A 216 37.63 -5.96 -23.55
CA GLU A 216 38.35 -7.23 -23.59
C GLU A 216 37.58 -8.25 -24.44
N SER A 217 38.31 -9.10 -25.17
CA SER A 217 37.68 -10.22 -25.87
C SER A 217 37.02 -11.16 -24.87
N ASN A 218 35.82 -11.65 -25.19
CA ASN A 218 35.08 -12.60 -24.36
C ASN A 218 34.51 -12.07 -23.04
N MET A 219 34.47 -10.76 -22.80
CA MET A 219 33.89 -10.20 -21.56
C MET A 219 32.36 -10.38 -21.43
N GLN A 220 31.65 -10.58 -22.54
CA GLN A 220 30.19 -10.76 -22.60
C GLN A 220 29.39 -9.59 -22.02
N PHE A 221 29.73 -8.37 -22.41
CA PHE A 221 28.99 -7.16 -22.03
C PHE A 221 27.52 -7.22 -22.50
N GLY A 222 26.59 -6.94 -21.60
CA GLY A 222 25.16 -7.06 -21.89
C GLY A 222 24.58 -8.45 -21.63
N SER A 223 25.22 -9.26 -20.76
CA SER A 223 24.64 -10.54 -20.31
C SER A 223 23.50 -10.36 -19.30
N ALA A 224 23.53 -9.31 -18.49
CA ALA A 224 22.42 -8.85 -17.68
C ALA A 224 22.36 -7.32 -17.71
N ILE A 225 21.14 -6.79 -17.67
CA ILE A 225 20.85 -5.36 -17.74
C ILE A 225 19.87 -5.07 -16.60
N SER A 226 20.00 -3.93 -15.93
CA SER A 226 19.00 -3.48 -14.97
C SER A 226 18.94 -1.95 -14.96
N PRO A 227 17.88 -1.35 -15.51
CA PRO A 227 17.63 0.09 -15.42
C PRO A 227 16.91 0.46 -14.11
N TYR A 228 17.16 1.67 -13.62
CA TYR A 228 16.36 2.31 -12.57
C TYR A 228 16.46 3.83 -12.73
N ASP A 229 15.32 4.48 -12.98
CA ASP A 229 15.25 5.93 -13.26
C ASP A 229 16.25 6.33 -14.37
N ASP A 230 17.21 7.23 -14.11
CA ASP A 230 18.26 7.60 -15.07
C ASP A 230 19.50 6.70 -14.98
N LEU A 231 19.57 5.74 -14.05
CA LEU A 231 20.71 4.83 -13.91
C LEU A 231 20.52 3.54 -14.70
N LEU A 232 21.64 3.02 -15.21
CA LEU A 232 21.68 1.77 -15.95
C LEU A 232 22.90 0.94 -15.54
N ALA A 233 22.65 -0.27 -15.07
CA ALA A 233 23.68 -1.27 -14.81
C ALA A 233 23.74 -2.29 -15.96
N ILE A 234 24.95 -2.58 -16.46
CA ILE A 234 25.18 -3.59 -17.50
C ILE A 234 26.31 -4.51 -17.06
N SER A 235 26.09 -5.82 -17.04
CA SER A 235 27.12 -6.77 -16.61
C SER A 235 27.95 -7.33 -17.76
N ALA A 236 29.16 -7.75 -17.41
CA ALA A 236 30.11 -8.48 -18.25
C ALA A 236 30.75 -9.60 -17.41
N PRO A 237 30.05 -10.74 -17.20
CA PRO A 237 30.42 -11.76 -16.22
C PRO A 237 31.73 -12.49 -16.54
N ASN A 238 32.19 -12.44 -17.79
CA ASN A 238 33.45 -13.08 -18.19
C ASN A 238 34.66 -12.14 -18.13
N ASN A 239 34.46 -10.86 -17.78
CA ASN A 239 35.54 -9.88 -17.70
C ASN A 239 36.62 -10.31 -16.69
N ASP A 240 37.88 -9.87 -16.89
CA ASP A 240 39.00 -10.15 -15.99
C ASP A 240 39.17 -11.65 -15.67
N SER A 241 39.20 -12.49 -16.73
CA SER A 241 39.30 -13.96 -16.62
C SER A 241 38.17 -14.59 -15.79
N PHE A 242 36.91 -14.30 -16.14
CA PHE A 242 35.72 -14.83 -15.46
C PHE A 242 35.57 -14.40 -13.99
N SER A 243 36.29 -13.36 -13.57
CA SER A 243 36.05 -12.75 -12.25
C SER A 243 34.78 -11.91 -12.29
N GLY A 244 34.47 -11.31 -13.45
CA GLY A 244 33.23 -10.59 -13.74
C GLY A 244 33.28 -9.10 -13.38
N ALA A 245 32.41 -8.30 -14.01
CA ALA A 245 32.32 -6.86 -13.79
C ALA A 245 30.93 -6.30 -14.11
N ILE A 246 30.59 -5.16 -13.52
CA ILE A 246 29.39 -4.37 -13.82
C ILE A 246 29.81 -2.96 -14.25
N TYR A 247 29.16 -2.43 -15.28
CA TYR A 247 29.41 -1.10 -15.82
C TYR A 247 28.16 -0.25 -15.59
N MET A 248 28.34 0.86 -14.89
CA MET A 248 27.28 1.79 -14.54
C MET A 248 27.27 2.96 -15.50
N TYR A 249 26.07 3.34 -15.93
CA TYR A 249 25.81 4.45 -16.82
C TYR A 249 24.71 5.34 -16.25
N GLU A 250 24.73 6.61 -16.64
CA GLU A 250 23.68 7.59 -16.34
C GLU A 250 23.14 8.18 -17.64
N ARG A 251 21.82 8.13 -17.78
CA ARG A 251 21.10 8.71 -18.89
C ARG A 251 21.12 10.24 -18.78
N GLN A 252 21.51 10.88 -19.86
CA GLN A 252 21.65 12.33 -19.94
C GLN A 252 20.38 12.97 -20.51
N LEU A 253 20.23 14.29 -20.32
CA LEU A 253 19.10 15.06 -20.88
C LEU A 253 19.00 15.03 -22.42
N ASP A 254 20.09 14.69 -23.11
CA ASP A 254 20.09 14.48 -24.56
C ASP A 254 19.85 13.02 -24.96
N GLU A 255 19.39 12.20 -24.01
CA GLU A 255 19.05 10.78 -24.13
C GLU A 255 20.26 9.85 -24.38
N SER A 256 21.48 10.39 -24.34
CA SER A 256 22.71 9.60 -24.37
C SER A 256 23.02 8.98 -23.00
N TYR A 257 23.83 7.92 -22.99
CA TYR A 257 24.31 7.31 -21.75
C TYR A 257 25.78 7.67 -21.50
N GLU A 258 26.06 8.27 -20.35
CA GLU A 258 27.42 8.56 -19.89
C GLU A 258 27.90 7.45 -18.95
N PHE A 259 29.13 6.96 -19.15
CA PHE A 259 29.73 5.97 -18.27
C PHE A 259 30.14 6.60 -16.94
N LEU A 260 29.65 6.03 -15.83
CA LEU A 260 29.98 6.45 -14.47
C LEU A 260 31.19 5.70 -13.92
N GLN A 261 31.09 4.37 -13.81
CA GLN A 261 32.12 3.55 -13.16
C GLN A 261 32.01 2.06 -13.51
N LYS A 262 33.13 1.34 -13.31
CA LYS A 262 33.23 -0.12 -13.39
C LYS A 262 33.30 -0.65 -11.95
N ILE A 263 32.43 -1.59 -11.63
CA ILE A 263 32.36 -2.28 -10.34
C ILE A 263 32.89 -3.70 -10.54
N VAL A 264 33.75 -4.13 -9.62
CA VAL A 264 34.28 -5.49 -9.53
C VAL A 264 34.13 -5.95 -8.08
N ASP A 265 34.02 -7.26 -7.88
CA ASP A 265 34.10 -7.83 -6.54
C ASP A 265 35.55 -7.92 -6.10
N GLU A 266 35.95 -7.14 -5.09
CA GLU A 266 37.32 -7.11 -4.58
C GLU A 266 37.75 -8.46 -3.94
N SER A 267 36.79 -9.25 -3.47
CA SER A 267 37.01 -10.62 -2.99
C SER A 267 36.88 -11.67 -4.09
N GLY A 268 36.54 -11.24 -5.30
CA GLY A 268 36.21 -12.10 -6.42
C GLY A 268 37.42 -12.89 -6.93
N SER A 269 37.21 -14.18 -7.16
CA SER A 269 38.19 -15.05 -7.81
C SER A 269 37.82 -15.34 -9.26
N SER A 270 38.79 -15.79 -10.05
CA SER A 270 38.54 -16.27 -11.40
C SER A 270 37.52 -17.41 -11.37
N GLY A 271 36.42 -17.25 -12.11
CA GLY A 271 35.31 -18.20 -12.15
C GLY A 271 34.13 -17.84 -11.25
N ASP A 272 34.20 -16.75 -10.48
CA ASP A 272 33.05 -16.29 -9.69
C ASP A 272 31.93 -15.72 -10.56
N ILE A 273 32.24 -15.33 -11.80
CA ILE A 273 31.32 -14.79 -12.81
C ILE A 273 30.44 -13.66 -12.25
N PHE A 274 31.06 -12.74 -11.48
CA PHE A 274 30.40 -11.61 -10.86
C PHE A 274 29.56 -10.79 -11.85
N GLY A 275 28.31 -10.50 -11.45
CA GLY A 275 27.32 -9.85 -12.30
C GLY A 275 26.58 -10.85 -13.20
N TYR A 276 26.52 -12.13 -12.82
CA TYR A 276 25.75 -13.14 -13.56
C TYR A 276 24.28 -12.73 -13.71
N LYS A 277 23.66 -12.32 -12.60
CA LYS A 277 22.42 -11.53 -12.56
C LYS A 277 22.66 -10.24 -11.78
N ILE A 278 21.92 -9.20 -12.14
CA ILE A 278 21.97 -7.90 -11.48
C ILE A 278 20.56 -7.36 -11.26
N LYS A 279 20.34 -6.65 -10.15
CA LYS A 279 19.12 -5.88 -9.88
C LYS A 279 19.48 -4.51 -9.32
N LEU A 280 18.88 -3.48 -9.90
CA LEU A 280 19.08 -2.08 -9.57
C LEU A 280 17.79 -1.47 -9.02
N SER A 281 17.91 -0.65 -8.00
CA SER A 281 16.84 0.16 -7.38
C SER A 281 17.37 1.55 -7.04
N ASP A 282 16.60 2.37 -6.32
CA ASP A 282 17.09 3.66 -5.79
C ASP A 282 18.23 3.51 -4.79
N SER A 283 18.21 2.42 -4.03
CA SER A 283 19.06 2.23 -2.85
C SER A 283 20.08 1.12 -3.01
N TRP A 284 19.81 0.16 -3.90
CA TRP A 284 20.59 -1.08 -4.00
C TRP A 284 20.99 -1.41 -5.42
N LEU A 285 22.27 -1.79 -5.58
CA LEU A 285 22.73 -2.64 -6.66
C LEU A 285 23.06 -4.02 -6.07
N ILE A 286 22.38 -5.04 -6.58
CA ILE A 286 22.58 -6.43 -6.18
C ILE A 286 23.22 -7.15 -7.36
N ALA A 287 24.30 -7.88 -7.10
CA ALA A 287 25.05 -8.59 -8.12
C ALA A 287 25.33 -10.03 -7.67
N SER A 288 24.95 -11.00 -8.49
CA SER A 288 25.15 -12.42 -8.17
C SER A 288 26.47 -12.98 -8.71
N SER A 289 27.00 -13.94 -7.94
CA SER A 289 28.15 -14.78 -8.24
C SER A 289 27.81 -16.20 -7.84
N PRO A 290 27.14 -17.00 -8.69
CA PRO A 290 26.73 -18.36 -8.33
C PRO A 290 27.90 -19.34 -8.21
N GLN A 291 29.12 -18.96 -8.64
CA GLN A 291 30.37 -19.73 -8.44
C GLN A 291 30.34 -21.16 -8.99
N THR A 292 29.57 -21.40 -10.05
CA THR A 292 29.35 -22.73 -10.66
C THR A 292 30.61 -23.35 -11.24
N VAL A 293 31.61 -22.54 -11.62
CA VAL A 293 32.88 -23.04 -12.18
C VAL A 293 34.02 -23.13 -11.17
N SER A 294 33.91 -22.45 -10.02
CA SER A 294 34.91 -22.49 -8.93
C SER A 294 34.57 -23.50 -7.82
N ASN A 295 33.48 -24.27 -7.97
CA ASN A 295 32.92 -25.16 -6.94
C ASN A 295 32.67 -24.42 -5.61
N GLY A 296 32.15 -23.18 -5.71
CA GLY A 296 31.78 -22.37 -4.55
C GLY A 296 30.34 -22.61 -4.11
N ASN A 297 29.96 -21.94 -3.03
CA ASN A 297 28.62 -22.03 -2.44
C ASN A 297 27.63 -21.00 -3.04
N GLY A 298 28.10 -20.15 -3.97
CA GLY A 298 27.35 -19.01 -4.47
C GLY A 298 27.27 -17.85 -3.46
N LYS A 299 27.25 -16.61 -3.96
CA LYS A 299 27.09 -15.40 -3.15
C LYS A 299 26.42 -14.27 -3.92
N LEU A 300 25.83 -13.33 -3.19
CA LEU A 300 25.47 -12.01 -3.71
C LEU A 300 26.38 -10.95 -3.11
N SER A 301 26.79 -9.99 -3.93
CA SER A 301 27.44 -8.77 -3.47
C SER A 301 26.43 -7.63 -3.54
N ILE A 302 26.23 -6.97 -2.41
CA ILE A 302 25.26 -5.89 -2.23
C ILE A 302 26.01 -4.58 -2.17
N TYR A 303 25.55 -3.59 -2.92
CA TYR A 303 26.12 -2.26 -2.95
C TYR A 303 25.04 -1.21 -2.65
N ASN A 304 25.39 -0.23 -1.81
CA ASN A 304 24.55 0.94 -1.57
C ASN A 304 24.65 1.88 -2.78
N ILE A 305 23.53 2.48 -3.15
CA ILE A 305 23.45 3.60 -4.07
C ILE A 305 23.13 4.85 -3.25
N GLU A 306 24.08 5.77 -3.21
CA GLU A 306 23.94 7.02 -2.48
C GLU A 306 23.15 8.04 -3.31
N SER A 307 22.55 9.03 -2.66
CA SER A 307 21.77 10.12 -3.32
C SER A 307 22.51 10.92 -4.42
N ASN A 308 23.83 10.79 -4.51
CA ASN A 308 24.66 11.40 -5.55
C ASN A 308 25.07 10.39 -6.64
N ASN A 309 24.37 9.26 -6.74
CA ASN A 309 24.65 8.12 -7.62
C ASN A 309 26.01 7.45 -7.41
N SER A 310 26.69 7.73 -6.29
CA SER A 310 27.90 6.99 -5.91
C SER A 310 27.53 5.63 -5.36
N ILE A 311 28.37 4.63 -5.65
CA ILE A 311 28.09 3.23 -5.29
C ILE A 311 29.21 2.75 -4.39
N SER A 312 28.83 2.16 -3.27
CA SER A 312 29.77 1.62 -2.29
C SER A 312 29.39 0.20 -1.92
N PHE A 313 30.39 -0.67 -1.73
CA PHE A 313 30.14 -2.03 -1.27
C PHE A 313 29.53 -2.01 0.13
N HIS A 314 28.45 -2.78 0.31
CA HIS A 314 27.73 -2.90 1.57
C HIS A 314 28.07 -4.22 2.27
N SER A 315 27.68 -5.35 1.66
CA SER A 315 27.88 -6.67 2.26
C SER A 315 27.85 -7.80 1.21
N TYR A 316 28.27 -8.99 1.64
CA TYR A 316 27.96 -10.23 0.94
C TYR A 316 26.74 -10.91 1.57
N LEU A 317 25.96 -11.63 0.77
CA LEU A 317 24.92 -12.53 1.22
C LEU A 317 25.17 -13.94 0.70
N THR A 318 24.97 -14.93 1.59
CA THR A 318 25.04 -16.36 1.31
C THR A 318 23.90 -17.05 2.05
N ALA A 319 23.41 -18.18 1.53
CA ALA A 319 22.44 -18.99 2.26
C ALA A 319 23.02 -19.48 3.60
N ALA A 320 22.19 -19.50 4.65
CA ALA A 320 22.63 -19.94 5.98
C ALA A 320 23.11 -21.41 6.01
N ASP A 321 22.61 -22.23 5.09
CA ASP A 321 22.94 -23.64 4.90
C ASP A 321 23.72 -23.92 3.60
N ALA A 322 24.37 -22.89 3.05
CA ALA A 322 25.01 -22.96 1.75
C ALA A 322 26.05 -24.10 1.64
N SER A 323 25.93 -24.87 0.57
CA SER A 323 26.83 -25.95 0.18
C SER A 323 27.33 -25.76 -1.25
N VAL A 324 28.39 -26.49 -1.58
CA VAL A 324 29.01 -26.45 -2.90
C VAL A 324 28.02 -26.97 -3.94
N ASN A 325 27.89 -26.25 -5.06
CA ASN A 325 26.95 -26.54 -6.15
C ASN A 325 25.46 -26.29 -5.83
N ASP A 326 25.13 -25.63 -4.71
CA ASP A 326 23.75 -25.18 -4.47
C ASP A 326 23.28 -24.10 -5.48
N GLU A 327 24.24 -23.47 -6.18
CA GLU A 327 24.04 -22.42 -7.17
C GLU A 327 23.28 -21.20 -6.60
N PHE A 328 23.51 -20.84 -5.34
CA PHE A 328 22.89 -19.67 -4.72
C PHE A 328 23.19 -18.38 -5.50
N GLY A 329 22.13 -17.67 -5.90
CA GLY A 329 22.24 -16.49 -6.75
C GLY A 329 22.12 -16.78 -8.24
N TYR A 330 21.63 -17.97 -8.61
CA TYR A 330 21.33 -18.33 -10.01
C TYR A 330 20.34 -17.33 -10.64
N ASP A 331 19.29 -16.98 -9.90
CA ASP A 331 18.39 -15.89 -10.26
C ASP A 331 18.01 -15.06 -9.03
N THR A 332 17.66 -13.80 -9.25
CA THR A 332 17.37 -12.84 -8.17
C THR A 332 16.28 -11.86 -8.56
N SER A 333 15.40 -11.54 -7.62
CA SER A 333 14.38 -10.51 -7.78
C SER A 333 14.27 -9.64 -6.53
N LEU A 334 14.08 -8.34 -6.71
CA LEU A 334 14.08 -7.32 -5.66
C LEU A 334 12.80 -6.51 -5.79
N ASP A 335 12.05 -6.38 -4.70
CA ASP A 335 10.91 -5.47 -4.58
C ASP A 335 11.03 -4.75 -3.23
N GLU A 336 11.22 -3.43 -3.28
CA GLU A 336 11.48 -2.58 -2.12
C GLU A 336 12.57 -3.13 -1.17
N ASN A 337 12.15 -3.66 -0.01
CA ASN A 337 13.01 -4.18 1.05
C ASN A 337 13.13 -5.72 1.04
N LEU A 338 12.55 -6.40 0.04
CA LEU A 338 12.54 -7.86 -0.06
C LEU A 338 13.36 -8.34 -1.26
N LEU A 339 14.25 -9.27 -1.00
CA LEU A 339 15.10 -9.91 -2.01
C LEU A 339 14.84 -11.41 -2.01
N VAL A 340 14.50 -11.95 -3.18
CA VAL A 340 14.33 -13.39 -3.41
C VAL A 340 15.52 -13.90 -4.21
N VAL A 341 16.12 -14.99 -3.75
CA VAL A 341 17.33 -15.58 -4.33
C VAL A 341 17.08 -17.05 -4.64
N GLY A 342 17.22 -17.42 -5.91
CA GLY A 342 17.13 -18.79 -6.40
C GLY A 342 18.40 -19.60 -6.17
N ALA A 343 18.25 -20.88 -5.87
CA ALA A 343 19.32 -21.85 -5.67
C ALA A 343 18.86 -23.25 -6.15
N PRO A 344 18.82 -23.49 -7.48
CA PRO A 344 18.25 -24.71 -8.06
C PRO A 344 19.03 -25.99 -7.74
N GLY A 345 20.31 -25.90 -7.39
CA GLY A 345 21.17 -27.04 -7.07
C GLY A 345 21.09 -27.52 -5.61
N VAL A 346 20.19 -26.96 -4.80
CA VAL A 346 20.09 -27.35 -3.38
C VAL A 346 19.57 -28.78 -3.22
N ASP A 347 20.37 -29.61 -2.54
CA ASP A 347 19.99 -30.95 -2.15
C ASP A 347 19.04 -30.96 -0.94
N SER A 348 18.01 -31.81 -1.00
CA SER A 348 17.07 -32.01 0.10
C SER A 348 17.13 -33.43 0.65
N ALA A 349 17.22 -33.55 1.97
CA ALA A 349 17.15 -34.84 2.65
C ALA A 349 15.79 -35.55 2.45
N THR A 350 14.72 -34.82 2.14
CA THR A 350 13.38 -35.38 1.90
C THR A 350 13.05 -35.54 0.43
N ASN A 351 13.47 -34.60 -0.42
CA ASN A 351 13.03 -34.50 -1.81
C ASN A 351 14.07 -35.03 -2.81
N GLY A 352 15.32 -35.20 -2.38
CA GLY A 352 16.42 -35.74 -3.19
C GLY A 352 17.40 -34.68 -3.67
N ASP A 353 18.36 -35.14 -4.46
CA ASP A 353 19.41 -34.31 -5.04
C ASP A 353 18.82 -33.30 -6.05
N ASP A 354 19.37 -32.09 -6.12
CA ASP A 354 18.94 -31.02 -7.05
C ASP A 354 17.42 -30.68 -7.01
N SER A 355 16.77 -30.90 -5.86
CA SER A 355 15.36 -30.54 -5.70
C SER A 355 15.14 -29.02 -5.69
N GLY A 356 16.16 -28.26 -5.26
CA GLY A 356 16.22 -26.81 -5.29
C GLY A 356 15.59 -26.08 -4.10
N ALA A 357 15.93 -24.81 -3.94
CA ALA A 357 15.37 -23.91 -2.93
C ALA A 357 15.33 -22.45 -3.42
N ALA A 358 14.51 -21.63 -2.77
CA ALA A 358 14.60 -20.17 -2.84
C ALA A 358 14.73 -19.57 -1.44
N TYR A 359 15.45 -18.46 -1.33
CA TYR A 359 15.72 -17.80 -0.05
C TYR A 359 15.17 -16.37 -0.09
N VAL A 360 14.44 -15.99 0.95
CA VAL A 360 13.86 -14.66 1.10
C VAL A 360 14.64 -13.89 2.14
N TYR A 361 15.17 -12.74 1.74
CA TYR A 361 15.87 -11.79 2.58
C TYR A 361 15.05 -10.52 2.73
N GLU A 362 15.10 -9.93 3.92
CA GLU A 362 14.49 -8.64 4.20
C GLU A 362 15.55 -7.65 4.69
N TRP A 363 15.50 -6.44 4.17
CA TRP A 363 16.31 -5.33 4.64
C TRP A 363 15.78 -4.79 5.97
N ASN A 364 16.60 -4.89 7.01
CA ASN A 364 16.32 -4.28 8.31
C ASN A 364 17.09 -2.96 8.45
N ALA A 365 16.41 -1.85 8.21
CA ALA A 365 16.99 -0.51 8.31
C ALA A 365 17.52 -0.16 9.72
N SER A 366 16.92 -0.70 10.79
CA SER A 366 17.38 -0.42 12.17
C SER A 366 18.68 -1.13 12.51
N GLY A 367 18.97 -2.25 11.84
CA GLY A 367 20.21 -3.01 11.99
C GLY A 367 21.20 -2.82 10.84
N ASN A 368 20.86 -2.00 9.84
CA ASN A 368 21.63 -1.80 8.60
C ASN A 368 22.12 -3.13 7.99
N GLN A 369 21.23 -4.11 7.90
CA GLN A 369 21.58 -5.46 7.45
C GLN A 369 20.43 -6.13 6.69
N TRP A 370 20.79 -6.91 5.67
CA TRP A 370 19.91 -7.89 5.04
C TRP A 370 19.89 -9.17 5.87
N SER A 371 18.71 -9.67 6.20
CA SER A 371 18.53 -10.89 7.00
C SER A 371 17.71 -11.93 6.24
N GLN A 372 18.16 -13.19 6.22
CA GLN A 372 17.36 -14.29 5.69
C GLN A 372 16.16 -14.52 6.62
N ILE A 373 14.95 -14.21 6.14
CA ILE A 373 13.72 -14.40 6.91
C ILE A 373 13.08 -15.76 6.65
N GLN A 374 13.31 -16.36 5.48
CA GLN A 374 12.72 -17.65 5.14
C GLN A 374 13.50 -18.40 4.06
N LYS A 375 13.49 -19.74 4.13
CA LYS A 375 13.84 -20.64 3.03
C LYS A 375 12.55 -21.29 2.51
N LEU A 376 12.31 -21.21 1.22
CA LEU A 376 11.16 -21.80 0.53
C LEU A 376 11.55 -23.13 -0.10
N THR A 377 10.88 -24.20 0.35
CA THR A 377 11.06 -25.57 -0.17
C THR A 377 9.71 -26.30 -0.09
N PRO A 378 8.90 -26.29 -1.17
CA PRO A 378 7.64 -27.05 -1.20
C PRO A 378 7.82 -28.55 -0.85
N GLU A 379 6.81 -29.13 -0.22
CA GLU A 379 6.82 -30.56 0.15
C GLU A 379 6.64 -31.49 -1.06
N SER A 380 6.09 -30.98 -2.17
CA SER A 380 5.80 -31.74 -3.38
C SER A 380 6.97 -31.89 -4.34
N LEU A 381 8.13 -31.28 -4.05
CA LEU A 381 9.30 -31.38 -4.91
C LEU A 381 9.84 -32.80 -4.98
N SER A 382 10.39 -33.15 -6.14
CA SER A 382 11.10 -34.39 -6.44
C SER A 382 12.57 -34.14 -6.73
N VAL A 383 13.32 -35.23 -6.93
CA VAL A 383 14.73 -35.19 -7.36
C VAL A 383 14.83 -34.49 -8.72
N ASP A 384 15.82 -33.61 -8.88
CA ASP A 384 16.10 -32.86 -10.13
C ASP A 384 14.96 -31.90 -10.57
N ASP A 385 14.04 -31.53 -9.69
CA ASP A 385 12.96 -30.57 -9.99
C ASP A 385 13.49 -29.14 -10.25
N GLN A 386 14.67 -28.80 -9.72
CA GLN A 386 15.36 -27.52 -9.88
C GLN A 386 14.52 -26.31 -9.44
N PHE A 387 13.88 -26.39 -8.27
CA PHE A 387 13.14 -25.27 -7.69
C PHE A 387 14.07 -24.08 -7.37
N GLY A 388 13.67 -22.87 -7.75
CA GLY A 388 14.53 -21.68 -7.64
C GLY A 388 15.34 -21.39 -8.90
N TYR A 389 15.05 -22.06 -10.01
CA TYR A 389 15.69 -21.79 -11.31
C TYR A 389 15.43 -20.36 -11.82
N SER A 390 14.22 -19.86 -11.59
CA SER A 390 13.82 -18.50 -11.89
C SER A 390 12.98 -17.96 -10.73
N VAL A 391 13.12 -16.69 -10.40
CA VAL A 391 12.40 -16.06 -9.28
C VAL A 391 11.87 -14.69 -9.66
N SER A 392 10.69 -14.36 -9.18
CA SER A 392 10.11 -13.02 -9.32
C SER A 392 9.34 -12.65 -8.06
N ILE A 393 9.43 -11.39 -7.64
CA ILE A 393 8.62 -10.83 -6.56
C ILE A 393 7.88 -9.60 -7.07
N SER A 394 6.61 -9.49 -6.69
CA SER A 394 5.79 -8.32 -6.99
C SER A 394 4.68 -8.21 -5.96
N ASN A 395 4.59 -7.05 -5.30
CA ASN A 395 3.62 -6.78 -4.23
C ASN A 395 3.78 -7.82 -3.10
N ASN A 396 2.72 -8.59 -2.83
CA ASN A 396 2.64 -9.61 -1.78
C ASN A 396 2.81 -11.03 -2.31
N PHE A 397 3.37 -11.22 -3.51
CA PHE A 397 3.56 -12.53 -4.12
C PHE A 397 5.02 -12.80 -4.48
N ILE A 398 5.47 -14.02 -4.13
CA ILE A 398 6.74 -14.58 -4.61
C ILE A 398 6.42 -15.71 -5.58
N PHE A 399 7.03 -15.66 -6.75
CA PHE A 399 6.94 -16.66 -7.80
C PHE A 399 8.27 -17.38 -7.90
N VAL A 400 8.25 -18.71 -7.81
CA VAL A 400 9.46 -19.53 -7.90
C VAL A 400 9.28 -20.62 -8.95
N GLY A 401 10.12 -20.55 -9.98
CA GLY A 401 10.17 -21.51 -11.08
C GLY A 401 10.84 -22.81 -10.67
N CYS A 402 10.33 -23.88 -11.24
CA CYS A 402 10.77 -25.25 -11.06
C CYS A 402 10.91 -25.84 -12.46
N LEU A 403 12.08 -25.64 -13.08
CA LEU A 403 12.28 -25.84 -14.53
C LEU A 403 11.92 -27.26 -14.98
N LYS A 404 12.20 -28.26 -14.13
CA LYS A 404 11.93 -29.67 -14.36
C LYS A 404 10.83 -30.24 -13.46
N GLY A 405 10.06 -29.37 -12.80
CA GLY A 405 8.94 -29.83 -11.99
C GLY A 405 7.92 -30.64 -12.80
N ASP A 406 7.39 -31.70 -12.19
CA ASP A 406 6.36 -32.58 -12.74
C ASP A 406 4.96 -31.93 -12.73
N GLY A 407 4.80 -30.80 -13.44
CA GLY A 407 3.53 -30.05 -13.53
C GLY A 407 2.36 -30.86 -14.11
N ASN A 408 2.05 -30.66 -15.40
CA ASN A 408 1.03 -31.47 -16.10
C ASN A 408 1.64 -32.63 -16.90
N GLY A 409 2.96 -32.60 -17.12
CA GLY A 409 3.76 -33.66 -17.74
C GLY A 409 5.09 -33.83 -17.01
N VAL A 410 5.78 -34.93 -17.30
CA VAL A 410 7.12 -35.21 -16.75
C VAL A 410 8.10 -34.14 -17.21
N ASP A 411 8.85 -33.55 -16.28
CA ASP A 411 9.82 -32.48 -16.55
C ASP A 411 9.22 -31.33 -17.39
N SER A 412 7.90 -31.09 -17.25
CA SER A 412 7.21 -30.05 -18.02
C SER A 412 7.52 -28.63 -17.52
N GLY A 413 7.96 -28.54 -16.27
CA GLY A 413 8.17 -27.31 -15.53
C GLY A 413 6.90 -26.90 -14.77
N SER A 414 7.08 -26.22 -13.64
CA SER A 414 5.98 -25.65 -12.84
C SER A 414 6.41 -24.33 -12.17
N LEU A 415 5.44 -23.54 -11.72
CA LEU A 415 5.68 -22.30 -10.99
C LEU A 415 4.91 -22.33 -9.67
N TYR A 416 5.60 -22.17 -8.56
CA TYR A 416 4.97 -22.06 -7.24
C TYR A 416 4.73 -20.59 -6.89
N VAL A 417 3.57 -20.32 -6.29
CA VAL A 417 3.16 -18.99 -5.85
C VAL A 417 3.01 -18.96 -4.35
N PHE A 418 3.72 -18.03 -3.70
CA PHE A 418 3.67 -17.81 -2.27
C PHE A 418 3.04 -16.46 -1.96
N LYS A 419 2.26 -16.39 -0.87
CA LYS A 419 1.70 -15.15 -0.33
C LYS A 419 2.05 -15.04 1.14
N HIS A 420 2.41 -13.84 1.59
CA HIS A 420 2.68 -13.60 3.01
C HIS A 420 1.37 -13.61 3.83
N ASN A 421 1.28 -14.44 4.87
CA ASN A 421 0.09 -14.55 5.72
C ASN A 421 0.12 -13.62 6.96
N GLY A 422 1.12 -12.75 7.05
CA GLY A 422 1.39 -11.89 8.21
C GLY A 422 2.49 -12.42 9.14
N THR A 423 2.90 -13.67 8.98
CA THR A 423 4.00 -14.28 9.75
C THR A 423 5.05 -14.96 8.89
N GLU A 424 4.65 -15.59 7.79
CA GLU A 424 5.52 -16.31 6.87
C GLU A 424 4.94 -16.30 5.45
N TRP A 425 5.77 -16.59 4.47
CA TRP A 425 5.37 -16.86 3.09
C TRP A 425 4.83 -18.28 2.99
N VAL A 426 3.56 -18.40 2.61
CA VAL A 426 2.90 -19.69 2.44
C VAL A 426 2.60 -19.94 0.97
N GLU A 427 2.81 -21.18 0.53
CA GLU A 427 2.38 -21.62 -0.80
C GLU A 427 0.86 -21.54 -0.90
N ILE A 428 0.36 -20.86 -1.92
CA ILE A 428 -1.08 -20.72 -2.18
C ILE A 428 -1.51 -21.34 -3.51
N SER A 429 -0.57 -21.56 -4.44
CA SER A 429 -0.87 -22.10 -5.76
C SER A 429 0.37 -22.70 -6.43
N VAL A 430 0.13 -23.63 -7.35
CA VAL A 430 1.11 -24.15 -8.30
C VAL A 430 0.53 -24.03 -9.71
N LEU A 431 1.21 -23.26 -10.56
CA LEU A 431 0.84 -23.06 -11.96
C LEU A 431 1.63 -24.05 -12.83
N SER A 432 0.90 -24.69 -13.75
CA SER A 432 1.45 -25.67 -14.69
C SER A 432 1.18 -25.22 -16.12
N PRO A 433 2.01 -25.62 -17.10
CA PRO A 433 1.72 -25.37 -18.51
C PRO A 433 0.35 -25.98 -18.88
N PRO A 434 -0.46 -25.34 -19.75
CA PRO A 434 -1.84 -25.80 -20.03
C PRO A 434 -1.95 -27.19 -20.68
N THR A 435 -0.86 -27.71 -21.22
CA THR A 435 -0.80 -29.04 -21.84
C THR A 435 -0.03 -30.02 -20.99
N SER A 436 -0.23 -31.33 -21.22
CA SER A 436 0.47 -32.40 -20.51
C SER A 436 1.69 -32.93 -21.28
N LEU A 437 2.39 -32.07 -22.02
CA LEU A 437 3.59 -32.50 -22.76
C LEU A 437 4.80 -32.51 -21.80
N SER A 438 5.79 -33.34 -22.11
CA SER A 438 7.09 -33.35 -21.39
C SER A 438 8.01 -32.25 -21.90
N ASP A 439 9.01 -31.89 -21.11
CA ASP A 439 10.14 -31.03 -21.50
C ASP A 439 9.69 -29.68 -22.07
N GLN A 440 8.61 -29.10 -21.53
CA GLN A 440 8.09 -27.81 -21.99
C GLN A 440 8.95 -26.63 -21.52
N LEU A 441 9.87 -26.87 -20.58
CA LEU A 441 10.75 -25.85 -20.00
C LEU A 441 9.94 -24.66 -19.44
N PHE A 442 8.76 -24.93 -18.89
CA PHE A 442 7.93 -23.89 -18.30
C PHE A 442 8.66 -23.27 -17.11
N SER A 443 8.58 -21.95 -16.96
CA SER A 443 9.35 -21.15 -15.98
C SER A 443 10.85 -21.07 -16.27
N THR A 444 11.27 -21.12 -17.55
CA THR A 444 12.67 -20.80 -17.91
C THR A 444 13.03 -19.36 -17.55
N ASP A 445 12.09 -18.44 -17.72
CA ASP A 445 12.19 -17.05 -17.32
C ASP A 445 10.82 -16.56 -16.83
N ILE A 446 10.80 -15.65 -15.87
CA ILE A 446 9.59 -15.14 -15.22
C ILE A 446 9.72 -13.62 -15.06
N ASP A 447 8.66 -12.91 -15.41
CA ASP A 447 8.50 -11.52 -15.03
C ASP A 447 7.12 -11.32 -14.42
N SER A 448 7.02 -10.54 -13.35
CA SER A 448 5.77 -10.31 -12.63
C SER A 448 5.55 -8.83 -12.38
N ARG A 449 4.28 -8.42 -12.48
CA ARG A 449 3.86 -7.02 -12.34
C ARG A 449 2.49 -6.96 -11.68
N GLY A 450 2.46 -6.40 -10.49
CA GLY A 450 1.26 -6.32 -9.66
C GLY A 450 0.62 -7.68 -9.43
N ASN A 451 -0.57 -7.84 -10.01
CA ASN A 451 -1.44 -9.02 -9.88
C ASN A 451 -1.32 -10.00 -11.07
N SER A 452 -0.30 -9.85 -11.91
CA SER A 452 -0.03 -10.70 -13.07
C SER A 452 1.38 -11.27 -13.07
N VAL A 453 1.53 -12.47 -13.62
CA VAL A 453 2.82 -13.12 -13.86
C VAL A 453 2.90 -13.67 -15.29
N PHE A 454 4.05 -13.48 -15.92
CA PHE A 454 4.36 -13.89 -17.28
C PHE A 454 5.47 -14.92 -17.24
N ILE A 455 5.25 -16.05 -17.92
CA ILE A 455 6.07 -17.24 -17.75
C ILE A 455 6.48 -17.75 -19.12
N SER A 456 7.78 -17.80 -19.39
CA SER A 456 8.29 -18.35 -20.63
C SER A 456 8.36 -19.88 -20.60
N SER A 457 8.11 -20.50 -21.75
CA SER A 457 8.13 -21.94 -21.95
C SER A 457 8.62 -22.24 -23.37
N PRO A 458 9.95 -22.18 -23.60
CA PRO A 458 10.54 -22.36 -24.93
C PRO A 458 10.29 -23.76 -25.52
N GLY A 459 9.97 -24.76 -24.69
CA GLY A 459 9.59 -26.11 -25.13
C GLY A 459 8.11 -26.26 -25.53
N SER A 460 7.29 -25.20 -25.40
CA SER A 460 5.87 -25.23 -25.74
C SER A 460 5.56 -24.73 -27.15
N GLY A 461 4.43 -25.18 -27.71
CA GLY A 461 3.97 -24.75 -29.05
C GLY A 461 4.88 -25.24 -30.18
N THR A 462 5.17 -24.37 -31.15
CA THR A 462 6.05 -24.69 -32.31
C THR A 462 7.38 -23.94 -32.26
N HIS A 463 7.40 -22.74 -31.68
CA HIS A 463 8.57 -21.86 -31.60
C HIS A 463 8.83 -21.35 -30.16
N GLY A 464 8.18 -21.95 -29.15
CA GLY A 464 8.10 -21.42 -27.78
C GLY A 464 6.81 -20.64 -27.53
N GLN A 465 6.38 -20.61 -26.26
CA GLN A 465 5.21 -19.85 -25.81
C GLN A 465 5.52 -19.07 -24.53
N VAL A 466 4.76 -17.99 -24.31
CA VAL A 466 4.69 -17.28 -23.02
C VAL A 466 3.26 -17.35 -22.50
N PHE A 467 3.11 -17.62 -21.22
CA PHE A 467 1.81 -17.70 -20.55
C PHE A 467 1.65 -16.54 -19.59
N ALA A 468 0.54 -15.81 -19.71
CA ALA A 468 0.15 -14.76 -18.78
C ALA A 468 -0.93 -15.29 -17.84
N PHE A 469 -0.68 -15.21 -16.53
CA PHE A 469 -1.64 -15.53 -15.49
C PHE A 469 -1.97 -14.27 -14.70
N GLY A 470 -3.25 -14.13 -14.32
CA GLY A 470 -3.73 -13.06 -13.46
C GLY A 470 -4.55 -13.61 -12.30
N ILE A 471 -4.49 -12.96 -11.15
CA ILE A 471 -5.30 -13.31 -9.97
C ILE A 471 -6.66 -12.61 -10.02
N ASP A 472 -7.73 -13.27 -9.55
CA ASP A 472 -9.05 -12.63 -9.48
C ASP A 472 -9.16 -11.55 -8.39
N GLN A 473 -10.23 -10.74 -8.43
CA GLN A 473 -10.44 -9.59 -7.53
C GLN A 473 -10.42 -9.95 -6.03
N ASN A 474 -10.59 -11.23 -5.67
CA ASN A 474 -10.60 -11.69 -4.28
C ASN A 474 -9.26 -12.32 -3.87
N ASP A 475 -8.23 -12.20 -4.70
CA ASP A 475 -6.94 -12.90 -4.58
C ASP A 475 -7.08 -14.42 -4.37
N SER A 476 -8.15 -15.01 -4.90
CA SER A 476 -8.56 -16.36 -4.51
C SER A 476 -8.08 -17.46 -5.47
N ASP A 477 -7.79 -17.10 -6.72
CA ASP A 477 -7.37 -18.05 -7.75
C ASP A 477 -6.55 -17.37 -8.86
N TRP A 478 -5.51 -18.06 -9.33
CA TRP A 478 -4.67 -17.64 -10.46
C TRP A 478 -5.16 -18.28 -11.75
N LYS A 479 -5.55 -17.45 -12.72
CA LYS A 479 -6.15 -17.92 -13.96
C LYS A 479 -5.26 -17.57 -15.15
N LEU A 480 -5.14 -18.50 -16.07
CA LEU A 480 -4.54 -18.23 -17.38
C LEU A 480 -5.42 -17.19 -18.07
N ILE A 481 -4.84 -16.04 -18.43
CA ILE A 481 -5.51 -14.96 -19.15
C ILE A 481 -4.99 -14.81 -20.58
N SER A 482 -3.75 -15.24 -20.86
CA SER A 482 -3.27 -15.25 -22.24
C SER A 482 -2.22 -16.32 -22.51
N THR A 483 -2.19 -16.80 -23.75
CA THR A 483 -1.13 -17.64 -24.30
C THR A 483 -0.58 -16.96 -25.53
N ILE A 484 0.71 -16.66 -25.50
CA ILE A 484 1.40 -15.87 -26.51
C ILE A 484 2.31 -16.80 -27.31
N ASP A 485 2.05 -16.86 -28.62
CA ASP A 485 2.86 -17.61 -29.57
C ASP A 485 3.90 -16.69 -30.22
N TYR A 486 5.18 -16.86 -29.88
CA TYR A 486 6.33 -16.21 -30.55
C TYR A 486 6.63 -16.90 -31.90
N ASN A 487 5.65 -16.89 -32.80
CA ASN A 487 5.65 -17.70 -34.01
C ASN A 487 6.44 -17.10 -35.19
N GLN A 488 7.09 -15.96 -35.00
CA GLN A 488 7.91 -15.32 -36.03
C GLN A 488 9.37 -15.80 -36.03
N SER A 489 9.78 -16.57 -35.01
CA SER A 489 11.08 -17.25 -35.03
C SER A 489 11.20 -18.23 -36.17
N SER A 490 12.42 -18.44 -36.66
CA SER A 490 12.74 -19.65 -37.42
C SER A 490 13.16 -20.84 -36.53
N VAL A 491 13.37 -20.62 -35.24
CA VAL A 491 13.82 -21.67 -34.30
C VAL A 491 12.63 -22.53 -33.86
N LEU A 492 12.77 -23.84 -33.98
CA LEU A 492 11.74 -24.81 -33.59
C LEU A 492 11.97 -25.30 -32.14
N VAL A 493 10.88 -25.67 -31.48
CA VAL A 493 10.90 -26.37 -30.18
C VAL A 493 11.88 -27.54 -30.19
N GLY A 494 12.67 -27.66 -29.11
CA GLY A 494 13.71 -28.68 -28.94
C GLY A 494 15.10 -28.25 -29.44
N SER A 495 15.19 -27.12 -30.17
CA SER A 495 16.43 -26.37 -30.36
C SER A 495 16.46 -25.08 -29.53
N THR A 496 15.29 -24.62 -29.10
CA THR A 496 15.12 -23.48 -28.19
C THR A 496 15.47 -23.88 -26.76
N THR A 497 16.45 -23.23 -26.14
CA THR A 497 16.80 -23.46 -24.72
C THR A 497 16.47 -22.29 -23.81
N MET A 498 16.18 -21.13 -24.40
CA MET A 498 15.85 -19.91 -23.68
C MET A 498 14.82 -19.09 -24.44
N ALA A 499 13.96 -18.39 -23.69
CA ALA A 499 13.06 -17.38 -24.21
C ALA A 499 13.00 -16.25 -23.17
N PRO A 500 14.02 -15.36 -23.14
CA PRO A 500 14.05 -14.25 -22.21
C PRO A 500 12.81 -13.38 -22.37
N ILE A 501 12.24 -12.91 -21.27
CA ILE A 501 11.07 -12.05 -21.29
C ILE A 501 11.29 -10.79 -20.47
N ALA A 502 10.67 -9.70 -20.89
CA ALA A 502 10.60 -8.46 -20.11
C ALA A 502 9.26 -7.79 -20.34
N THR A 503 8.68 -7.21 -19.30
CA THR A 503 7.32 -6.65 -19.33
C THR A 503 7.25 -5.25 -18.75
N GLY A 504 6.36 -4.43 -19.31
CA GLY A 504 6.10 -3.07 -18.84
C GLY A 504 4.94 -2.41 -19.60
N ASP A 505 4.03 -1.77 -18.87
CA ASP A 505 2.87 -1.02 -19.40
C ASP A 505 2.03 -1.75 -20.47
N GLY A 506 1.68 -3.01 -20.24
CA GLY A 506 0.87 -3.79 -21.19
C GLY A 506 1.67 -4.39 -22.34
N MET A 507 2.99 -4.17 -22.39
CA MET A 507 3.89 -4.78 -23.35
C MET A 507 4.62 -5.99 -22.75
N ILE A 508 4.80 -7.03 -23.57
CA ILE A 508 5.69 -8.17 -23.31
C ILE A 508 6.68 -8.25 -24.47
N VAL A 509 7.96 -8.26 -24.14
CA VAL A 509 9.05 -8.50 -25.08
C VAL A 509 9.52 -9.94 -24.91
N VAL A 510 9.59 -10.70 -26.00
CA VAL A 510 10.05 -12.09 -26.00
C VAL A 510 11.27 -12.22 -26.88
N GLY A 511 12.38 -12.64 -26.27
CA GLY A 511 13.67 -12.85 -26.93
C GLY A 511 13.79 -14.24 -27.54
N SER A 512 14.54 -14.32 -28.64
CA SER A 512 15.02 -15.55 -29.27
C SER A 512 16.50 -15.41 -29.62
N PRO A 513 17.38 -15.59 -28.63
CA PRO A 513 18.83 -15.42 -28.81
C PRO A 513 19.43 -16.43 -29.80
N GLU A 514 18.72 -17.54 -30.04
CA GLU A 514 19.14 -18.64 -30.92
C GLU A 514 18.68 -18.46 -32.37
N GLU A 515 17.99 -17.36 -32.68
CA GLU A 515 17.49 -17.05 -34.03
C GLU A 515 18.62 -17.05 -35.08
N GLY A 516 18.40 -17.82 -36.15
CA GLY A 516 19.43 -18.18 -37.12
C GLY A 516 19.39 -17.44 -38.46
N SER A 517 18.50 -16.46 -38.62
CA SER A 517 18.38 -15.64 -39.83
C SER A 517 18.64 -14.17 -39.49
N PRO A 518 19.49 -13.42 -40.21
CA PRO A 518 20.19 -13.81 -41.44
C PRO A 518 21.46 -14.65 -41.21
N SER A 519 21.93 -14.83 -39.98
CA SER A 519 23.09 -15.67 -39.64
C SER A 519 22.86 -16.49 -38.36
N GLU A 520 23.59 -17.60 -38.20
CA GLU A 520 23.40 -18.54 -37.09
C GLU A 520 23.56 -17.86 -35.72
N ALA A 521 22.54 -18.00 -34.86
CA ALA A 521 22.48 -17.40 -33.52
C ALA A 521 22.79 -15.89 -33.48
N CYS A 522 22.34 -15.15 -34.50
CA CYS A 522 22.40 -13.69 -34.48
C CYS A 522 21.41 -13.09 -33.47
N GLY A 523 20.28 -13.77 -33.25
CA GLY A 523 19.27 -13.37 -32.28
C GLY A 523 18.18 -12.45 -32.84
N GLY A 524 17.17 -12.17 -32.01
CA GLY A 524 16.00 -11.38 -32.39
C GLY A 524 14.95 -11.37 -31.28
N PHE A 525 13.98 -10.46 -31.33
CA PHE A 525 12.88 -10.44 -30.38
C PHE A 525 11.57 -10.05 -31.07
N GLN A 526 10.45 -10.30 -30.40
CA GLN A 526 9.13 -9.84 -30.80
C GLN A 526 8.47 -9.14 -29.62
N THR A 527 7.69 -8.09 -29.89
CA THR A 527 6.87 -7.45 -28.86
C THR A 527 5.41 -7.77 -29.05
N PHE A 528 4.71 -7.86 -27.93
CA PHE A 528 3.29 -8.12 -27.83
C PHE A 528 2.67 -7.08 -26.93
N PHE A 529 1.47 -6.63 -27.26
CA PHE A 529 0.80 -5.58 -26.51
C PHE A 529 -0.65 -5.95 -26.22
N ASN A 530 -1.03 -5.86 -24.94
CA ASN A 530 -2.41 -5.88 -24.49
C ASN A 530 -2.54 -4.99 -23.23
N PRO A 531 -3.44 -3.98 -23.22
CA PRO A 531 -3.63 -3.09 -22.08
C PRO A 531 -4.01 -3.77 -20.76
N SER A 532 -4.53 -4.99 -20.81
CA SER A 532 -4.87 -5.77 -19.61
C SER A 532 -3.65 -6.33 -18.89
N TRP A 533 -2.49 -6.41 -19.57
CA TRP A 533 -1.23 -6.92 -18.99
C TRP A 533 -0.50 -5.84 -18.17
N THR A 534 -1.24 -5.16 -17.31
CA THR A 534 -0.72 -4.10 -16.43
C THR A 534 -0.90 -4.50 -14.96
N SER A 535 -0.19 -3.82 -14.06
CA SER A 535 -0.23 -4.12 -12.62
C SER A 535 -1.57 -3.77 -11.95
N ASN A 536 -2.35 -2.87 -12.54
CA ASN A 536 -3.64 -2.39 -12.03
C ASN A 536 -4.75 -2.61 -13.06
N LEU A 537 -5.52 -3.68 -12.88
CA LEU A 537 -6.80 -3.83 -13.56
C LEU A 537 -7.77 -2.79 -12.99
N ALA A 538 -7.88 -1.64 -13.66
CA ALA A 538 -8.90 -0.66 -13.37
C ALA A 538 -10.26 -1.16 -13.89
N PHE A 539 -11.24 -1.19 -13.00
CA PHE A 539 -12.62 -1.49 -13.34
C PHE A 539 -13.37 -0.19 -13.63
N PRO A 540 -14.27 -0.19 -14.63
CA PRO A 540 -15.14 0.96 -14.85
C PRO A 540 -15.93 1.32 -13.58
N SER A 541 -15.88 2.59 -13.19
CA SER A 541 -16.70 3.14 -12.10
C SER A 541 -18.16 3.31 -12.57
N THR A 542 -18.86 2.20 -12.74
CA THR A 542 -20.28 2.20 -13.14
C THR A 542 -21.21 2.23 -11.94
N ILE A 543 -22.37 2.85 -12.09
CA ILE A 543 -23.41 2.88 -11.05
C ILE A 543 -24.25 1.58 -11.08
N PRO A 544 -24.87 1.14 -9.98
CA PRO A 544 -25.80 0.02 -10.00
C PRO A 544 -26.99 0.27 -10.95
N LEU A 545 -27.45 -0.79 -11.62
CA LEU A 545 -28.60 -0.73 -12.52
C LEU A 545 -29.83 -1.35 -11.88
N PHE A 546 -30.86 -0.54 -11.64
CA PHE A 546 -32.18 -1.04 -11.26
C PHE A 546 -32.80 -1.89 -12.38
N ALA A 547 -33.64 -2.86 -12.00
CA ALA A 547 -34.33 -3.71 -12.95
C ALA A 547 -35.15 -2.90 -13.98
N PRO A 548 -35.17 -3.30 -15.27
CA PRO A 548 -35.84 -2.53 -16.31
C PRO A 548 -37.36 -2.48 -16.10
N ASN A 549 -37.97 -1.34 -16.42
CA ASN A 549 -39.41 -1.06 -16.22
C ASN A 549 -39.87 -1.19 -14.76
N LEU A 550 -39.00 -0.87 -13.80
CA LEU A 550 -39.34 -0.84 -12.39
C LEU A 550 -40.56 0.07 -12.16
N GLN A 551 -41.49 -0.40 -11.36
CA GLN A 551 -42.72 0.32 -11.08
C GLN A 551 -42.42 1.50 -10.15
N SER A 552 -42.71 2.72 -10.62
CA SER A 552 -42.49 3.97 -9.89
C SER A 552 -43.74 4.54 -9.24
N SER A 553 -44.90 3.90 -9.40
CA SER A 553 -46.16 4.34 -8.79
C SER A 553 -46.98 3.19 -8.24
N PHE A 554 -47.48 3.33 -7.02
CA PHE A 554 -48.32 2.36 -6.33
C PHE A 554 -49.60 3.02 -5.82
N SER A 555 -50.70 2.28 -5.76
CA SER A 555 -51.98 2.78 -5.24
C SER A 555 -52.50 1.87 -4.14
N LEU A 556 -52.85 2.47 -3.01
CA LEU A 556 -53.32 1.80 -1.79
C LEU A 556 -54.60 2.48 -1.32
N ASN A 557 -55.44 1.75 -0.57
CA ASN A 557 -56.49 2.39 0.21
C ASN A 557 -55.95 2.72 1.59
N GLU A 558 -56.49 3.78 2.17
CA GLU A 558 -56.48 3.98 3.61
C GLU A 558 -57.01 2.72 4.34
N ASP A 559 -56.43 2.41 5.50
CA ASP A 559 -56.67 1.16 6.26
C ASP A 559 -56.35 -0.17 5.55
N GLY A 560 -55.51 -0.11 4.51
CA GLY A 560 -54.99 -1.30 3.84
C GLY A 560 -53.99 -2.11 4.69
N PRO A 561 -53.75 -3.39 4.33
CA PRO A 561 -52.63 -4.14 4.90
C PRO A 561 -51.28 -3.51 4.50
N THR A 562 -50.22 -3.79 5.28
CA THR A 562 -48.84 -3.38 4.94
C THR A 562 -48.48 -3.78 3.52
N PHE A 563 -48.06 -2.81 2.73
CA PHE A 563 -47.56 -2.98 1.38
C PHE A 563 -46.08 -3.38 1.43
N THR A 564 -45.68 -4.35 0.60
CA THR A 564 -44.27 -4.73 0.45
C THR A 564 -43.91 -4.81 -1.01
N PHE A 565 -42.72 -4.31 -1.38
CA PHE A 565 -42.19 -4.41 -2.73
C PHE A 565 -40.69 -4.68 -2.70
N ASP A 566 -40.23 -5.55 -3.58
CA ASP A 566 -38.84 -6.01 -3.60
C ASP A 566 -38.07 -5.32 -4.73
N PHE A 567 -37.18 -4.39 -4.37
CA PHE A 567 -36.34 -3.69 -5.33
C PHE A 567 -35.12 -4.54 -5.66
N ASN A 568 -34.85 -4.68 -6.96
CA ASN A 568 -33.70 -5.41 -7.46
C ASN A 568 -32.80 -4.47 -8.29
N ALA A 569 -31.50 -4.57 -8.05
CA ALA A 569 -30.46 -3.91 -8.83
C ALA A 569 -29.36 -4.92 -9.19
N SER A 570 -28.62 -4.65 -10.25
CA SER A 570 -27.49 -5.46 -10.73
C SER A 570 -26.27 -4.58 -10.98
N HIS A 571 -25.08 -5.17 -10.84
CA HIS A 571 -23.79 -4.55 -11.18
C HIS A 571 -22.84 -5.67 -11.64
N LYS A 572 -21.98 -5.41 -12.63
CA LYS A 572 -21.12 -6.46 -13.22
C LYS A 572 -20.02 -6.92 -12.26
N PHE A 573 -19.48 -5.99 -11.48
CA PHE A 573 -18.31 -6.22 -10.64
C PHE A 573 -18.64 -6.25 -9.14
N ASP A 574 -19.92 -6.15 -8.77
CA ASP A 574 -20.32 -6.17 -7.35
C ASP A 574 -21.68 -6.86 -7.19
N GLU A 575 -21.76 -7.78 -6.23
CA GLU A 575 -22.98 -8.51 -5.87
C GLU A 575 -23.55 -8.07 -4.51
N ASN A 576 -22.79 -7.30 -3.71
CA ASN A 576 -23.12 -6.91 -2.35
C ASN A 576 -23.64 -5.46 -2.30
N PHE A 577 -24.96 -5.33 -2.42
CA PHE A 577 -25.62 -4.02 -2.34
C PHE A 577 -26.01 -3.64 -0.92
N THR A 578 -25.82 -2.37 -0.59
CA THR A 578 -26.47 -1.72 0.55
C THR A 578 -27.67 -0.91 0.07
N TRP A 579 -28.78 -1.01 0.80
CA TRP A 579 -30.04 -0.38 0.45
C TRP A 579 -30.48 0.63 1.51
N SER A 580 -30.94 1.79 1.08
CA SER A 580 -31.41 2.86 1.97
C SER A 580 -32.55 3.68 1.36
N ILE A 581 -33.24 4.43 2.22
CA ILE A 581 -34.21 5.46 1.83
C ILE A 581 -33.53 6.81 2.12
N THR A 582 -33.42 7.68 1.12
CA THR A 582 -32.62 8.92 1.22
C THR A 582 -33.46 10.20 1.28
N SER A 583 -34.79 10.10 1.19
CA SER A 583 -35.71 11.23 1.31
C SER A 583 -36.00 11.59 2.77
N ASP A 584 -36.02 12.89 3.12
CA ASP A 584 -36.39 13.41 4.45
C ASP A 584 -37.89 13.24 4.78
N PHE A 585 -38.17 12.76 5.98
CA PHE A 585 -39.54 12.54 6.47
C PHE A 585 -40.18 13.84 6.98
N GLY A 586 -41.10 14.42 6.21
CA GLY A 586 -42.30 15.03 6.81
C GLY A 586 -43.24 13.90 7.26
N ASN A 587 -44.12 14.09 8.24
CA ASN A 587 -45.04 13.05 8.75
C ASN A 587 -45.78 12.30 7.61
N VAL A 588 -45.48 11.01 7.40
CA VAL A 588 -44.94 10.39 6.15
C VAL A 588 -45.12 8.86 6.12
N GLY A 589 -46.11 8.26 6.79
CA GLY A 589 -46.21 6.78 6.90
C GLY A 589 -44.99 6.13 7.61
N ASN A 590 -45.00 4.81 7.82
CA ASN A 590 -43.83 4.09 8.34
C ASN A 590 -43.23 3.25 7.20
N ALA A 591 -42.15 3.77 6.60
CA ALA A 591 -41.45 3.15 5.47
C ALA A 591 -40.08 2.64 5.92
N THR A 592 -39.78 1.38 5.67
CA THR A 592 -38.47 0.76 5.98
C THR A 592 -37.98 -0.06 4.79
N ILE A 593 -36.69 -0.04 4.50
CA ILE A 593 -36.07 -0.92 3.51
C ILE A 593 -35.03 -1.82 4.18
N SER A 594 -35.02 -3.10 3.80
CA SER A 594 -33.99 -4.04 4.23
C SER A 594 -32.65 -3.69 3.60
N SER A 595 -31.65 -3.38 4.42
CA SER A 595 -30.32 -2.95 3.96
C SER A 595 -29.57 -3.98 3.11
N SER A 596 -29.94 -5.26 3.20
CA SER A 596 -29.28 -6.36 2.49
C SER A 596 -30.10 -6.97 1.34
N SER A 597 -31.37 -6.60 1.19
CA SER A 597 -32.25 -7.29 0.23
C SER A 597 -33.15 -6.37 -0.60
N GLY A 598 -33.13 -5.04 -0.41
CA GLY A 598 -33.98 -4.13 -1.18
C GLY A 598 -35.49 -4.25 -0.91
N LEU A 599 -35.90 -5.05 0.08
CA LEU A 599 -37.31 -5.24 0.42
C LEU A 599 -37.86 -4.00 1.15
N LEU A 600 -38.66 -3.22 0.44
CA LEU A 600 -39.42 -2.09 0.99
C LEU A 600 -40.68 -2.61 1.69
N SER A 601 -40.92 -2.12 2.90
CA SER A 601 -42.18 -2.26 3.62
C SER A 601 -42.77 -0.88 3.91
N PHE A 602 -44.05 -0.71 3.62
CA PHE A 602 -44.79 0.53 3.83
C PHE A 602 -46.14 0.23 4.49
N SER A 603 -46.38 0.83 5.66
CA SER A 603 -47.69 0.75 6.32
C SER A 603 -48.39 2.12 6.32
N THR A 604 -49.65 2.12 5.89
CA THR A 604 -50.55 3.27 6.04
C THR A 604 -50.95 3.40 7.51
N SER A 605 -50.83 4.62 8.07
CA SER A 605 -51.56 4.94 9.31
C SER A 605 -53.05 5.09 8.97
N PRO A 606 -53.98 4.94 9.93
CA PRO A 606 -55.42 4.96 9.65
C PRO A 606 -55.95 6.20 8.92
N ASN A 607 -55.21 7.32 8.96
CA ASN A 607 -55.64 8.61 8.43
C ASN A 607 -54.68 9.14 7.33
N LEU A 608 -53.98 8.24 6.62
CA LEU A 608 -52.96 8.61 5.63
C LEU A 608 -53.56 8.64 4.22
N PHE A 609 -53.66 9.82 3.62
CA PHE A 609 -54.13 10.00 2.24
C PHE A 609 -53.24 10.97 1.43
N GLY A 610 -53.25 10.82 0.10
CA GLY A 610 -52.44 11.61 -0.82
C GLY A 610 -51.18 10.89 -1.33
N ASP A 611 -50.35 11.63 -2.08
CA ASP A 611 -49.15 11.09 -2.74
C ASP A 611 -47.92 11.14 -1.82
N GLN A 612 -47.28 10.01 -1.59
CA GLN A 612 -46.02 9.88 -0.84
C GLN A 612 -44.86 9.67 -1.80
N ASN A 613 -43.92 10.61 -1.85
CA ASN A 613 -42.72 10.50 -2.66
C ASN A 613 -41.57 9.92 -1.84
N LEU A 614 -40.94 8.85 -2.32
CA LEU A 614 -39.80 8.21 -1.69
C LEU A 614 -38.66 8.05 -2.70
N THR A 615 -37.42 8.24 -2.24
CA THR A 615 -36.22 7.95 -3.04
C THR A 615 -35.50 6.75 -2.44
N ILE A 616 -35.40 5.67 -3.21
CA ILE A 616 -34.68 4.44 -2.84
C ILE A 616 -33.27 4.49 -3.41
N GLN A 617 -32.26 4.16 -2.61
CA GLN A 617 -30.87 4.07 -3.06
C GLN A 617 -30.37 2.63 -2.98
N ALA A 618 -29.69 2.20 -4.05
CA ALA A 618 -28.84 1.00 -4.08
C ALA A 618 -27.39 1.47 -4.21
N ALA A 619 -26.53 1.04 -3.29
CA ALA A 619 -25.12 1.45 -3.24
C ALA A 619 -24.18 0.23 -3.16
N THR A 620 -23.07 0.31 -3.89
CA THR A 620 -21.88 -0.53 -3.76
C THR A 620 -20.85 0.21 -2.89
N GLU A 621 -19.66 -0.36 -2.70
CA GLU A 621 -18.57 0.33 -2.01
C GLU A 621 -18.17 1.65 -2.69
N ASN A 622 -18.23 1.69 -4.03
CA ASN A 622 -17.66 2.77 -4.84
C ASN A 622 -18.68 3.60 -5.63
N SER A 623 -19.95 3.17 -5.72
CA SER A 623 -20.97 3.86 -6.52
C SER A 623 -22.38 3.70 -5.95
N SER A 624 -23.32 4.56 -6.34
CA SER A 624 -24.72 4.42 -5.95
C SER A 624 -25.66 4.93 -7.02
N ALA A 625 -26.87 4.36 -7.06
CA ALA A 625 -27.96 4.78 -7.92
C ALA A 625 -29.23 5.00 -7.09
N THR A 626 -30.06 5.94 -7.51
CA THR A 626 -31.34 6.25 -6.87
C THR A 626 -32.52 5.99 -7.79
N HIS A 627 -33.66 5.66 -7.20
CA HIS A 627 -34.93 5.48 -7.89
C HIS A 627 -36.07 6.13 -7.11
N ASP A 628 -36.79 7.04 -7.75
CA ASP A 628 -37.93 7.75 -7.15
C ASP A 628 -39.23 6.97 -7.37
N ILE A 629 -40.03 6.84 -6.30
CA ILE A 629 -41.34 6.20 -6.33
C ILE A 629 -42.41 7.10 -5.69
N ILE A 630 -43.65 6.92 -6.12
CA ILE A 630 -44.84 7.59 -5.59
C ILE A 630 -45.84 6.53 -5.08
N ILE A 631 -46.29 6.66 -3.84
CA ILE A 631 -47.37 5.83 -3.27
C ILE A 631 -48.60 6.72 -3.06
N SER A 632 -49.65 6.52 -3.87
CA SER A 632 -50.92 7.26 -3.76
C SER A 632 -51.91 6.52 -2.86
N VAL A 633 -52.35 7.16 -1.78
CA VAL A 633 -53.31 6.57 -0.83
C VAL A 633 -54.68 7.26 -0.94
N THR A 634 -55.76 6.50 -1.15
CA THR A 634 -57.15 7.01 -1.30
C THR A 634 -57.97 6.88 -0.02
N ALA A 635 -58.69 7.94 0.35
CA ALA A 635 -59.52 8.01 1.56
C ALA A 635 -60.82 7.19 1.51
N VAL A 636 -61.33 6.78 2.68
CA VAL A 636 -62.62 6.09 2.89
C VAL A 636 -63.49 6.93 3.86
N ASN A 637 -64.83 6.90 3.73
CA ASN A 637 -65.76 7.74 4.53
C ASN A 637 -66.02 7.13 5.91
N ASP A 638 -65.94 7.94 6.96
CA ASP A 638 -66.06 7.51 8.36
C ASP A 638 -67.18 8.24 9.11
N THR A 639 -67.44 7.86 10.37
CA THR A 639 -68.47 8.50 11.21
C THR A 639 -67.80 9.56 12.09
N PRO A 640 -68.34 10.79 12.21
CA PRO A 640 -67.78 11.81 13.07
C PRO A 640 -67.91 11.38 14.54
N GLY A 641 -66.79 11.41 15.24
CA GLY A 641 -66.67 10.97 16.62
C GLY A 641 -66.26 12.09 17.55
N PHE A 642 -66.79 12.05 18.78
CA PHE A 642 -66.05 12.62 19.90
C PHE A 642 -64.87 11.70 20.19
N LEU A 643 -63.65 12.23 20.29
CA LEU A 643 -62.44 11.49 20.61
C LEU A 643 -62.37 11.05 22.10
N TYR A 644 -63.53 10.78 22.71
CA TYR A 644 -63.72 10.48 24.13
C TYR A 644 -64.47 9.14 24.31
N ASP A 645 -64.33 8.49 25.47
CA ASP A 645 -65.00 7.21 25.74
C ASP A 645 -66.52 7.39 25.93
N SER A 646 -67.26 7.05 24.88
CA SER A 646 -68.74 7.09 24.81
C SER A 646 -69.50 6.27 25.86
N SER A 647 -68.82 5.36 26.57
CA SER A 647 -69.43 4.57 27.65
C SER A 647 -69.33 5.23 29.04
N SER A 648 -68.66 6.39 29.11
CA SER A 648 -68.36 7.11 30.35
C SER A 648 -68.66 8.61 30.23
N VAL A 649 -68.83 9.28 31.36
CA VAL A 649 -68.93 10.75 31.40
C VAL A 649 -67.51 11.32 31.29
N TYR A 650 -67.24 12.12 30.27
CA TYR A 650 -65.94 12.76 30.08
C TYR A 650 -65.84 14.03 30.93
N SER A 651 -64.95 14.02 31.92
CA SER A 651 -64.72 15.22 32.75
C SER A 651 -63.85 16.22 31.97
N LEU A 652 -64.42 17.37 31.64
CA LEU A 652 -63.70 18.52 31.14
C LEU A 652 -62.65 19.00 32.15
N PRO A 653 -61.62 19.71 31.67
CA PRO A 653 -60.73 20.47 32.55
C PRO A 653 -61.56 21.38 33.44
N ALA A 654 -61.19 21.43 34.71
CA ALA A 654 -61.90 22.28 35.63
C ALA A 654 -61.73 23.76 35.28
N GLY A 655 -62.79 24.54 35.47
CA GLY A 655 -62.73 26.00 35.43
C GLY A 655 -62.41 26.58 36.80
N MET A 656 -62.06 27.86 36.84
CA MET A 656 -61.87 28.62 38.06
C MET A 656 -62.73 29.89 38.00
N GLU A 657 -63.33 30.29 39.11
CA GLU A 657 -64.16 31.49 39.17
C GLU A 657 -63.36 32.73 38.71
N ASN A 658 -64.00 33.57 37.91
CA ASN A 658 -63.42 34.80 37.31
C ASN A 658 -62.29 34.59 36.29
N GLU A 659 -61.95 33.34 35.95
CA GLU A 659 -60.99 33.04 34.88
C GLU A 659 -61.68 32.65 33.58
N LEU A 660 -61.11 33.09 32.45
CA LEU A 660 -61.64 32.73 31.14
C LEU A 660 -61.37 31.24 30.88
N MET A 661 -62.44 30.46 30.78
CA MET A 661 -62.38 29.08 30.33
C MET A 661 -62.54 29.03 28.82
N ASN A 662 -61.68 28.25 28.17
CA ASN A 662 -61.87 27.78 26.80
C ASN A 662 -61.53 26.30 26.75
N PHE A 663 -62.43 25.49 26.22
CA PHE A 663 -62.14 24.10 25.91
C PHE A 663 -62.69 23.79 24.53
N ASN A 664 -61.79 23.49 23.59
CA ASN A 664 -62.19 22.99 22.28
C ASN A 664 -62.52 21.50 22.43
N PHE A 665 -63.61 21.07 21.80
CA PHE A 665 -63.92 19.66 21.73
C PHE A 665 -63.08 19.03 20.63
N ASP A 666 -62.42 17.93 20.97
CA ASP A 666 -61.71 17.09 20.03
C ASP A 666 -62.75 16.23 19.33
N LEU A 667 -63.02 16.62 18.10
CA LEU A 667 -63.86 15.92 17.18
C LEU A 667 -62.95 15.36 16.10
N GLU A 668 -63.22 14.13 15.71
CA GLU A 668 -62.65 13.59 14.49
C GLU A 668 -63.76 13.40 13.48
N ASP A 669 -63.47 13.80 12.26
CA ASP A 669 -64.15 13.32 11.07
C ASP A 669 -63.05 13.02 10.06
N VAL A 670 -62.83 11.74 9.80
CA VAL A 670 -61.61 11.25 9.15
C VAL A 670 -61.52 11.72 7.69
N ASP A 671 -62.66 11.99 7.06
CA ASP A 671 -62.80 12.46 5.68
C ASP A 671 -62.91 13.99 5.52
N GLY A 672 -62.97 14.73 6.64
CA GLY A 672 -62.90 16.20 6.67
C GLY A 672 -64.20 16.94 6.34
N ASP A 673 -65.35 16.29 6.53
CA ASP A 673 -66.66 16.92 6.41
C ASP A 673 -66.92 17.99 7.50
N GLU A 674 -67.90 18.88 7.26
CA GLU A 674 -68.28 19.90 8.25
C GLU A 674 -69.09 19.29 9.39
N ILE A 675 -68.52 19.26 10.59
CA ILE A 675 -69.14 18.73 11.80
C ILE A 675 -70.08 19.78 12.42
N ALA A 676 -71.20 19.36 13.01
CA ALA A 676 -72.03 20.22 13.86
C ALA A 676 -72.09 19.69 15.30
N ILE A 677 -71.90 20.57 16.30
CA ILE A 677 -72.18 20.26 17.72
C ILE A 677 -73.45 20.96 18.22
N SER A 678 -74.24 20.25 19.03
CA SER A 678 -75.34 20.84 19.80
C SER A 678 -75.50 20.26 21.22
N LEU A 679 -76.12 21.03 22.12
CA LEU A 679 -76.54 20.55 23.44
C LEU A 679 -77.78 19.66 23.32
N LYS A 680 -77.74 18.49 23.96
CA LYS A 680 -78.92 17.62 24.05
C LYS A 680 -80.04 18.30 24.84
N SER A 681 -81.27 18.12 24.39
CA SER A 681 -82.47 18.70 25.01
C SER A 681 -82.58 18.29 26.49
N GLY A 682 -82.52 19.28 27.40
CA GLY A 682 -82.58 19.09 28.86
C GLY A 682 -81.26 19.33 29.60
N SER A 683 -80.14 19.47 28.88
CA SER A 683 -78.82 19.80 29.44
C SER A 683 -78.62 21.32 29.59
N THR A 684 -77.87 21.77 30.60
CA THR A 684 -77.52 23.19 30.83
C THR A 684 -76.06 23.36 31.23
N LEU A 685 -75.41 24.40 30.70
CA LEU A 685 -74.03 24.76 31.05
C LEU A 685 -73.93 25.60 32.34
N PRO A 686 -72.75 25.62 33.00
CA PRO A 686 -72.46 26.54 34.11
C PRO A 686 -72.67 28.01 33.74
N ALA A 687 -72.99 28.84 34.75
CA ALA A 687 -73.26 30.26 34.54
C ALA A 687 -72.01 31.01 34.08
N GLY A 688 -72.08 31.60 32.88
CA GLY A 688 -70.98 32.33 32.25
C GLY A 688 -70.27 31.56 31.13
N LEU A 689 -70.63 30.29 30.88
CA LEU A 689 -70.13 29.48 29.77
C LEU A 689 -71.16 29.30 28.63
N SER A 690 -70.66 29.20 27.40
CA SER A 690 -71.45 29.01 26.17
C SER A 690 -70.72 28.14 25.14
N LEU A 691 -71.48 27.49 24.24
CA LEU A 691 -70.93 26.79 23.07
C LEU A 691 -70.75 27.74 21.88
N GLU A 692 -69.58 27.67 21.23
CA GLU A 692 -69.27 28.44 20.03
C GLU A 692 -68.47 27.60 19.01
N PRO A 693 -68.81 27.63 17.72
CA PRO A 693 -70.12 28.00 17.17
C PRO A 693 -71.17 26.93 17.50
N ALA A 694 -72.43 27.32 17.63
CA ALA A 694 -73.55 26.39 17.71
C ALA A 694 -74.06 26.05 16.29
N GLY A 695 -73.92 24.78 15.87
CA GLY A 695 -74.27 24.33 14.51
C GLY A 695 -73.05 23.89 13.69
N LEU A 696 -73.19 23.80 12.36
CA LEU A 696 -72.13 23.36 11.44
C LEU A 696 -70.93 24.32 11.46
N ALA A 697 -69.73 23.76 11.63
CA ALA A 697 -68.47 24.43 11.36
C ALA A 697 -67.38 23.41 11.02
N SER A 698 -66.49 23.78 10.09
CA SER A 698 -65.36 22.92 9.70
C SER A 698 -64.32 22.68 10.80
N SER A 699 -64.34 23.47 11.88
CA SER A 699 -63.51 23.29 13.09
C SER A 699 -63.90 24.32 14.16
N GLY A 700 -63.34 24.16 15.37
CA GLY A 700 -63.37 25.20 16.39
C GLY A 700 -64.61 25.19 17.29
N HIS A 701 -65.29 24.05 17.40
CA HIS A 701 -66.30 23.87 18.43
C HIS A 701 -65.67 23.88 19.81
N LYS A 702 -66.11 24.82 20.63
CA LYS A 702 -65.61 24.99 21.99
C LYS A 702 -66.72 25.34 22.95
N ILE A 703 -66.48 25.04 24.22
CA ILE A 703 -67.12 25.73 25.33
C ILE A 703 -66.20 26.87 25.77
N THR A 704 -66.75 28.07 25.88
CA THR A 704 -66.00 29.29 26.21
C THR A 704 -66.79 30.21 27.14
N GLY A 705 -66.08 30.96 27.97
CA GLY A 705 -66.64 32.01 28.82
C GLY A 705 -65.99 32.05 30.19
N THR A 706 -66.45 32.94 31.06
CA THR A 706 -65.89 33.10 32.40
C THR A 706 -66.91 32.61 33.42
N PRO A 707 -66.66 31.52 34.16
CA PRO A 707 -67.51 31.11 35.27
C PRO A 707 -67.60 32.24 36.29
N THR A 708 -68.81 32.68 36.62
CA THR A 708 -69.04 33.91 37.41
C THR A 708 -69.52 33.68 38.84
N SER A 709 -69.84 32.43 39.18
CA SER A 709 -70.24 32.03 40.54
C SER A 709 -70.35 30.51 40.64
N LEU A 710 -69.92 29.94 41.76
CA LEU A 710 -70.28 28.58 42.15
C LEU A 710 -71.79 28.49 42.50
N LEU A 711 -72.39 27.31 42.31
CA LEU A 711 -73.80 27.09 42.61
C LEU A 711 -74.11 27.26 44.11
N ASN A 712 -73.15 26.91 44.97
CA ASN A 712 -73.16 27.04 46.43
C ASN A 712 -72.03 27.97 46.90
N PRO A 713 -72.33 29.20 47.37
CA PRO A 713 -71.30 30.14 47.82
C PRO A 713 -70.62 29.69 49.12
N GLY A 714 -69.30 29.49 49.09
CA GLY A 714 -68.45 29.12 50.24
C GLY A 714 -67.84 27.72 50.19
N ASP A 715 -68.09 26.96 49.12
CA ASP A 715 -67.37 25.72 48.81
C ASP A 715 -66.13 26.03 47.96
N ASN A 716 -65.07 25.24 48.12
CA ASN A 716 -63.84 25.42 47.36
C ASN A 716 -63.97 24.95 45.88
N PHE A 717 -64.99 24.14 45.57
CA PHE A 717 -65.34 23.69 44.20
C PHE A 717 -66.76 23.12 44.06
N GLU A 718 -67.30 23.03 42.84
CA GLU A 718 -68.60 22.41 42.48
C GLU A 718 -68.55 21.72 41.10
N GLU A 719 -69.27 20.60 40.90
CA GLU A 719 -69.33 19.84 39.62
C GLU A 719 -70.66 20.01 38.86
N TYR A 720 -70.60 20.17 37.53
CA TYR A 720 -71.74 20.29 36.61
C TYR A 720 -71.68 19.17 35.54
N THR A 721 -72.83 18.66 35.09
CA THR A 721 -72.91 17.60 34.05
C THR A 721 -73.84 17.98 32.89
N PHE A 722 -73.46 17.72 31.64
CA PHE A 722 -74.25 17.99 30.43
C PHE A 722 -73.90 17.06 29.26
N THR A 723 -74.84 16.83 28.34
CA THR A 723 -74.63 15.97 27.14
C THR A 723 -74.57 16.78 25.85
N LEU A 724 -73.63 16.45 24.96
CA LEU A 724 -73.50 17.00 23.60
C LEU A 724 -73.75 15.93 22.52
N ILE A 725 -74.12 16.40 21.32
CA ILE A 725 -74.32 15.61 20.10
C ILE A 725 -73.43 16.18 19.00
N CYS A 726 -72.69 15.34 18.28
CA CYS A 726 -72.00 15.69 17.02
C CYS A 726 -72.65 14.97 15.83
N SER A 727 -72.69 15.65 14.67
CA SER A 727 -73.32 15.13 13.44
C SER A 727 -72.65 15.67 12.17
N ASP A 728 -72.62 14.86 11.11
CA ASP A 728 -72.24 15.27 9.75
C ASP A 728 -73.47 15.76 8.92
N PRO A 729 -73.27 16.27 7.69
CA PRO A 729 -74.37 16.64 6.78
C PRO A 729 -75.19 15.45 6.24
N ASP A 730 -74.63 14.24 6.27
CA ASP A 730 -75.23 13.01 5.73
C ASP A 730 -76.09 12.22 6.74
N GLY A 731 -76.13 12.70 7.99
CA GLY A 731 -77.08 12.32 9.03
C GLY A 731 -76.62 11.20 9.97
N THR A 732 -75.31 10.97 10.08
CA THR A 732 -74.76 10.10 11.14
C THR A 732 -74.51 10.92 12.40
N GLU A 733 -74.84 10.38 13.58
CA GLU A 733 -74.81 11.11 14.86
C GLU A 733 -74.11 10.28 15.95
N ALA A 734 -73.31 10.96 16.79
CA ALA A 734 -72.75 10.40 18.03
C ALA A 734 -73.06 11.31 19.24
N GLU A 735 -73.26 10.70 20.41
CA GLU A 735 -73.56 11.40 21.67
C GLU A 735 -72.42 11.20 22.69
N GLN A 736 -72.13 12.23 23.50
CA GLN A 736 -71.15 12.14 24.60
C GLN A 736 -71.63 12.94 25.83
N ASP A 737 -71.56 12.32 27.00
CA ASP A 737 -71.79 12.96 28.29
C ASP A 737 -70.51 13.63 28.80
N PHE A 738 -70.64 14.84 29.34
CA PHE A 738 -69.56 15.63 29.90
C PHE A 738 -69.84 16.05 31.35
N SER A 739 -68.80 16.14 32.17
CA SER A 739 -68.82 16.84 33.46
C SER A 739 -67.77 17.94 33.52
N ILE A 740 -67.92 18.91 34.41
CA ILE A 740 -66.94 19.97 34.63
C ILE A 740 -66.96 20.42 36.09
N LEU A 741 -65.80 20.48 36.73
CA LEU A 741 -65.64 21.09 38.05
C LEU A 741 -65.27 22.58 37.93
N ILE A 742 -65.79 23.44 38.80
CA ILE A 742 -65.40 24.85 38.91
C ILE A 742 -64.87 25.11 40.32
N TYR A 743 -63.67 25.71 40.45
CA TYR A 743 -62.96 25.98 41.71
C TYR A 743 -62.94 27.48 42.09
N GLU A 744 -62.63 27.77 43.36
CA GLU A 744 -62.31 29.13 43.85
C GLU A 744 -60.95 29.66 43.33
N GLU A 745 -60.72 30.97 43.41
CA GLU A 745 -59.57 31.70 42.84
C GLU A 745 -58.21 31.35 43.50
N ASN A 746 -57.15 31.12 42.71
CA ASN A 746 -55.75 30.86 43.14
C ASN A 746 -54.76 31.88 42.50
N SER A 747 -53.66 32.26 43.15
CA SER A 747 -52.61 33.19 42.67
C SER A 747 -51.25 32.51 42.53
N PRO A 748 -50.43 32.81 41.50
CA PRO A 748 -49.16 32.11 41.27
C PRO A 748 -48.08 32.44 42.33
N PRO A 749 -47.19 31.49 42.65
CA PRO A 749 -45.98 31.74 43.41
C PRO A 749 -45.01 32.59 42.61
N GLN A 750 -44.06 33.25 43.29
CA GLN A 750 -43.22 34.31 42.71
C GLN A 750 -41.74 34.09 43.01
N PHE A 751 -40.91 34.42 42.01
CA PHE A 751 -39.48 34.67 42.17
C PHE A 751 -39.27 36.11 42.63
N ASP A 752 -38.44 36.31 43.65
CA ASP A 752 -37.94 37.63 44.02
C ASP A 752 -36.43 37.67 43.79
N TYR A 753 -35.98 38.60 42.96
CA TYR A 753 -34.57 38.93 42.78
C TYR A 753 -34.37 40.43 43.00
N ASN A 754 -33.55 40.77 44.01
CA ASN A 754 -33.26 42.16 44.43
C ASN A 754 -34.49 42.99 44.86
N GLY A 755 -35.53 42.36 45.41
CA GLY A 755 -36.76 43.03 45.90
C GLY A 755 -37.78 43.32 44.79
N SER A 756 -37.72 42.57 43.70
CA SER A 756 -38.59 42.70 42.52
C SER A 756 -38.93 41.32 41.97
N THR A 757 -40.01 41.22 41.19
CA THR A 757 -40.46 39.96 40.57
C THR A 757 -40.15 39.95 39.06
N PRO A 758 -38.88 39.80 38.65
CA PRO A 758 -38.51 39.82 37.24
C PRO A 758 -38.84 38.51 36.53
N SER A 759 -39.11 38.60 35.23
CA SER A 759 -39.19 37.45 34.33
C SER A 759 -37.85 37.06 33.70
N ILE A 760 -36.84 37.95 33.78
CA ILE A 760 -35.49 37.74 33.23
C ILE A 760 -34.44 38.24 34.21
N VAL A 761 -33.40 37.46 34.44
CA VAL A 761 -32.18 37.85 35.16
C VAL A 761 -30.98 37.68 34.23
N SER A 762 -30.21 38.74 34.05
CA SER A 762 -28.96 38.70 33.28
C SER A 762 -27.77 38.66 34.23
N LEU A 763 -26.86 37.71 34.01
CA LEU A 763 -25.62 37.56 34.79
C LEU A 763 -24.43 37.57 33.82
N GLU A 764 -23.36 38.24 34.23
CA GLU A 764 -22.06 38.20 33.57
C GLU A 764 -21.11 37.44 34.50
N LEU A 765 -20.54 36.34 34.00
CA LEU A 765 -19.65 35.44 34.74
C LEU A 765 -18.43 35.16 33.86
N LEU A 766 -17.28 34.89 34.48
CA LEU A 766 -16.09 34.42 33.77
C LEU A 766 -16.21 32.92 33.54
N GLU A 767 -15.66 32.36 32.45
CA GLU A 767 -15.59 30.89 32.29
C GLU A 767 -14.84 30.21 33.45
N ASP A 768 -15.03 28.89 33.60
CA ASP A 768 -14.55 28.09 34.75
C ASP A 768 -15.06 28.50 36.14
N PHE A 769 -16.15 29.29 36.20
CA PHE A 769 -16.71 29.70 37.49
C PHE A 769 -17.23 28.50 38.30
N SER A 770 -16.96 28.52 39.60
CA SER A 770 -17.33 27.45 40.52
C SER A 770 -18.76 27.62 41.04
N SER A 771 -19.26 26.59 41.72
CA SER A 771 -20.53 26.69 42.46
C SER A 771 -20.56 27.82 43.49
N THR A 772 -19.41 28.26 43.99
CA THR A 772 -19.33 29.39 44.92
C THR A 772 -19.66 30.70 44.21
N ASP A 773 -19.06 30.92 43.05
CA ASP A 773 -19.22 32.14 42.25
C ASP A 773 -20.67 32.29 41.76
N TRP A 774 -21.29 31.17 41.38
CA TRP A 774 -22.71 31.11 41.05
C TRP A 774 -23.61 31.56 42.21
N TYR A 775 -23.38 31.05 43.42
CA TYR A 775 -24.20 31.41 44.59
C TYR A 775 -23.96 32.85 45.04
N GLU A 776 -22.78 33.43 44.80
CA GLU A 776 -22.53 34.85 45.03
C GLU A 776 -23.32 35.72 44.04
N ALA A 777 -23.31 35.37 42.74
CA ALA A 777 -24.07 36.08 41.71
C ALA A 777 -25.60 36.00 41.90
N THR A 778 -26.08 34.91 42.50
CA THR A 778 -27.51 34.65 42.75
C THR A 778 -27.95 34.87 44.20
N GLN A 779 -27.12 35.48 45.05
CA GLN A 779 -27.36 35.58 46.51
C GLN A 779 -28.69 36.25 46.91
N SER A 780 -29.23 37.12 46.05
CA SER A 780 -30.47 37.87 46.30
C SER A 780 -31.73 37.17 45.78
N LEU A 781 -31.60 35.97 45.22
CA LEU A 781 -32.72 35.19 44.71
C LEU A 781 -33.47 34.52 45.86
N SER A 782 -34.80 34.68 45.90
CA SER A 782 -35.68 34.02 46.85
C SER A 782 -37.04 33.68 46.23
N PHE A 783 -37.83 32.88 46.96
CA PHE A 783 -39.05 32.25 46.46
C PHE A 783 -40.18 32.41 47.48
N SER A 784 -41.40 32.73 47.03
CA SER A 784 -42.57 32.90 47.92
C SER A 784 -43.89 32.65 47.21
N ASP A 785 -44.92 32.26 47.96
CA ASP A 785 -46.30 32.12 47.46
C ASP A 785 -47.25 33.15 48.13
N PRO A 786 -48.03 33.95 47.37
CA PRO A 786 -48.96 34.94 47.92
C PRO A 786 -50.14 34.36 48.72
N ASP A 787 -50.61 33.18 48.37
CA ASP A 787 -51.75 32.49 49.02
C ASP A 787 -51.29 31.66 50.22
N GLY A 788 -49.99 31.44 50.34
CA GLY A 788 -49.34 30.76 51.47
C GLY A 788 -49.26 29.25 51.29
N ASP A 789 -49.48 28.77 50.06
CA ASP A 789 -49.29 27.38 49.67
C ASP A 789 -47.80 27.03 49.61
N GLY A 790 -47.48 25.72 49.62
CA GLY A 790 -46.12 25.25 49.34
C GLY A 790 -45.79 25.42 47.85
N PHE A 791 -44.53 25.21 47.44
CA PHE A 791 -44.13 25.30 46.04
C PHE A 791 -42.93 24.42 45.68
N THR A 792 -42.79 24.08 44.40
CA THR A 792 -41.66 23.33 43.85
C THR A 792 -41.02 24.07 42.67
N LEU A 793 -39.71 23.90 42.52
CA LEU A 793 -38.92 24.40 41.41
C LEU A 793 -38.63 23.28 40.41
N SER A 794 -38.71 23.59 39.12
CA SER A 794 -38.35 22.68 38.03
C SER A 794 -37.71 23.43 36.87
N VAL A 795 -36.83 22.78 36.12
CA VAL A 795 -36.25 23.35 34.90
C VAL A 795 -37.24 23.23 33.74
N LYS A 796 -37.45 24.32 32.99
CA LYS A 796 -38.26 24.36 31.77
C LYS A 796 -37.40 24.24 30.52
N ASP A 797 -36.39 25.10 30.40
CA ASP A 797 -35.44 25.08 29.29
C ASP A 797 -34.04 24.83 29.85
N TYR A 798 -33.32 23.88 29.26
CA TYR A 798 -31.93 23.61 29.61
C TYR A 798 -30.99 24.47 28.75
N PRO A 799 -29.82 24.86 29.28
CA PRO A 799 -28.78 25.51 28.49
C PRO A 799 -28.20 24.55 27.44
N LEU A 800 -27.55 25.10 26.42
CA LEU A 800 -26.93 24.34 25.32
C LEU A 800 -25.86 23.35 25.83
N ASP A 801 -25.14 23.75 26.87
CA ASP A 801 -24.05 23.04 27.53
C ASP A 801 -24.03 23.32 29.04
N GLY A 802 -23.17 22.61 29.76
CA GLY A 802 -23.04 22.71 31.22
C GLY A 802 -24.12 21.95 31.99
N ASN A 803 -23.96 21.93 33.31
CA ASN A 803 -24.78 21.19 34.25
C ASN A 803 -25.67 22.12 35.09
N LEU A 804 -26.98 22.07 34.86
CA LEU A 804 -28.01 22.79 35.63
C LEU A 804 -28.67 21.88 36.67
N THR A 805 -28.61 22.27 37.94
CA THR A 805 -29.20 21.58 39.08
C THR A 805 -30.20 22.47 39.82
N VAL A 806 -31.39 21.94 40.09
CA VAL A 806 -32.41 22.57 40.93
C VAL A 806 -32.62 21.73 42.20
N ILE A 807 -32.59 22.38 43.36
CA ILE A 807 -32.73 21.75 44.67
C ILE A 807 -33.98 22.29 45.35
N ASN A 808 -34.96 21.41 45.60
CA ASN A 808 -36.15 21.72 46.38
C ASN A 808 -35.93 21.36 47.87
N SER A 809 -36.25 22.27 48.78
CA SER A 809 -36.06 22.11 50.23
C SER A 809 -37.36 22.29 51.02
N VAL A 810 -37.41 21.79 52.26
CA VAL A 810 -38.49 22.11 53.22
C VAL A 810 -37.85 22.67 54.51
N PRO A 811 -38.12 23.93 54.90
CA PRO A 811 -39.07 24.87 54.29
C PRO A 811 -38.67 25.31 52.87
N ASN A 812 -39.65 25.58 52.02
CA ASN A 812 -39.47 25.93 50.59
C ASN A 812 -38.63 27.20 50.37
N SER A 813 -38.41 28.00 51.43
CA SER A 813 -37.48 29.13 51.44
C SER A 813 -36.01 28.74 51.24
N ASP A 814 -35.64 27.47 51.45
CA ASP A 814 -34.25 26.98 51.36
C ASP A 814 -33.94 26.33 50.00
N SER A 815 -34.86 26.41 49.03
CA SER A 815 -34.66 25.88 47.67
C SER A 815 -33.57 26.66 46.93
N LYS A 816 -32.89 26.05 45.96
CA LYS A 816 -31.74 26.63 45.24
C LYS A 816 -31.72 26.24 43.75
N ILE A 817 -31.08 27.08 42.94
CA ILE A 817 -30.73 26.82 41.54
C ILE A 817 -29.20 26.92 41.43
N LEU A 818 -28.56 26.01 40.70
CA LEU A 818 -27.12 25.94 40.46
C LEU A 818 -26.84 25.62 39.00
N TYR A 819 -26.05 26.44 38.31
CA TYR A 819 -25.55 26.14 36.97
C TYR A 819 -24.02 26.18 36.96
N ILE A 820 -23.38 25.27 36.23
CA ILE A 820 -21.92 25.18 36.04
C ILE A 820 -21.66 24.83 34.56
N PRO A 821 -20.89 25.62 33.79
CA PRO A 821 -20.55 25.31 32.39
C PRO A 821 -19.56 24.13 32.29
N GLU A 822 -19.37 23.59 31.08
CA GLU A 822 -18.22 22.71 30.81
C GLU A 822 -16.91 23.54 30.82
N PRO A 823 -15.74 22.92 31.06
CA PRO A 823 -14.47 23.65 31.08
C PRO A 823 -14.15 24.32 29.74
N ASP A 824 -13.52 25.50 29.79
CA ASP A 824 -13.06 26.28 28.62
C ASP A 824 -14.19 26.75 27.65
N GLU A 825 -15.46 26.71 28.08
CA GLU A 825 -16.62 27.12 27.28
C GLU A 825 -17.09 28.54 27.63
N ASN A 826 -17.06 29.43 26.63
CA ASN A 826 -17.50 30.82 26.75
C ASN A 826 -18.63 31.20 25.76
N GLY A 827 -19.21 32.38 25.98
CA GLY A 827 -20.28 32.95 25.16
C GLY A 827 -21.65 33.00 25.83
N GLU A 828 -22.68 33.27 25.05
CA GLU A 828 -24.05 33.48 25.54
C GLU A 828 -24.75 32.15 25.82
N ARG A 829 -25.35 32.02 27.01
CA ARG A 829 -26.17 30.85 27.42
C ARG A 829 -27.49 31.33 27.99
N SER A 830 -28.54 30.53 27.87
CA SER A 830 -29.84 30.85 28.47
C SER A 830 -30.54 29.60 28.97
N PHE A 831 -31.22 29.70 30.11
CA PHE A 831 -32.07 28.64 30.64
C PHE A 831 -33.25 29.22 31.44
N THR A 832 -34.35 28.47 31.54
CA THR A 832 -35.57 28.91 32.20
C THR A 832 -35.95 27.98 33.35
N VAL A 833 -36.26 28.53 34.52
CA VAL A 833 -36.75 27.79 35.69
C VAL A 833 -38.17 28.21 36.03
N THR A 834 -38.99 27.23 36.37
CA THR A 834 -40.39 27.38 36.76
C THR A 834 -40.53 27.17 38.27
N ILE A 835 -41.33 28.01 38.93
CA ILE A 835 -41.83 27.81 40.29
C ILE A 835 -43.32 27.52 40.22
N THR A 836 -43.76 26.42 40.82
CA THR A 836 -45.13 25.91 40.75
C THR A 836 -45.66 25.71 42.17
N ASP A 837 -46.84 26.23 42.49
CA ASP A 837 -47.42 26.06 43.83
C ASP A 837 -47.92 24.61 44.04
N ASP A 838 -48.20 24.26 45.29
CA ASP A 838 -48.67 22.94 45.69
C ASP A 838 -50.23 22.84 45.69
N ASN A 839 -50.93 23.77 45.02
CA ASN A 839 -52.38 23.78 44.92
C ASN A 839 -52.89 22.63 44.02
N ILE A 840 -54.18 22.29 44.14
CA ILE A 840 -54.83 21.26 43.31
C ILE A 840 -54.86 21.69 41.83
N TYR A 841 -54.95 23.00 41.56
CA TYR A 841 -54.74 23.60 40.23
C TYR A 841 -53.55 24.53 40.32
N PRO A 842 -52.34 23.98 40.20
CA PRO A 842 -51.17 24.72 40.58
C PRO A 842 -50.88 25.81 39.56
N LYS A 843 -50.62 27.02 40.06
CA LYS A 843 -50.17 28.12 39.23
C LYS A 843 -48.66 28.19 39.28
N GLN A 844 -48.10 28.75 38.21
CA GLN A 844 -46.66 28.82 38.05
C GLN A 844 -46.21 30.20 37.58
N SER A 845 -45.00 30.57 37.98
CA SER A 845 -44.24 31.66 37.40
C SER A 845 -42.95 31.12 36.82
N GLU A 846 -42.33 31.88 35.93
CA GLU A 846 -41.08 31.52 35.27
C GLU A 846 -40.07 32.64 35.41
N ILE A 847 -38.79 32.26 35.46
CA ILE A 847 -37.66 33.17 35.38
C ILE A 847 -36.63 32.62 34.40
N THR A 848 -36.22 33.44 33.45
CA THR A 848 -35.16 33.11 32.48
C THR A 848 -33.85 33.73 32.95
N PHE A 849 -32.80 32.92 33.01
CA PHE A 849 -31.43 33.37 33.21
C PHE A 849 -30.76 33.52 31.85
N ASN A 850 -30.28 34.73 31.54
CA ASN A 850 -29.39 34.97 30.41
C ASN A 850 -27.99 35.17 30.95
N LEU A 851 -27.07 34.32 30.55
CA LEU A 851 -25.68 34.34 30.99
C LEU A 851 -24.79 34.78 29.84
N THR A 852 -23.97 35.79 30.10
CA THR A 852 -22.80 36.08 29.27
C THR A 852 -21.60 35.48 30.00
N ILE A 853 -21.06 34.39 29.47
CA ILE A 853 -19.82 33.79 29.98
C ILE A 853 -18.68 34.43 29.21
N GLU A 854 -17.93 35.31 29.87
CA GLU A 854 -16.76 35.95 29.28
C GLU A 854 -15.57 34.99 29.29
N SER A 855 -14.81 34.96 28.20
CA SER A 855 -13.61 34.14 28.13
C SER A 855 -12.55 34.61 29.12
N VAL A 856 -11.82 33.65 29.66
CA VAL A 856 -10.64 33.78 30.50
C VAL A 856 -9.51 33.13 29.75
N ASN A 857 -8.44 33.87 29.57
CA ASN A 857 -7.27 33.37 28.86
C ASN A 857 -6.73 32.07 29.48
N ASP A 858 -6.75 31.01 28.69
CA ASP A 858 -6.34 29.66 29.02
C ASP A 858 -4.88 29.41 28.66
N THR A 859 -4.35 28.23 28.99
CA THR A 859 -2.97 27.87 28.64
C THR A 859 -2.94 27.02 27.37
N PRO A 860 -2.09 27.34 26.37
CA PRO A 860 -2.00 26.58 25.14
C PRO A 860 -1.58 25.12 25.37
N ARG A 861 -1.92 24.23 24.43
CA ARG A 861 -1.72 22.77 24.54
C ARG A 861 -0.78 22.24 23.46
N ILE A 862 0.05 21.25 23.82
CA ILE A 862 0.90 20.49 22.87
C ILE A 862 0.20 19.18 22.52
N LEU A 863 -0.18 19.01 21.25
CA LEU A 863 -0.90 17.86 20.74
C LEU A 863 0.01 16.76 20.19
N SER A 864 1.21 17.09 19.73
CA SER A 864 2.08 16.08 19.11
C SER A 864 2.50 14.96 20.06
N THR A 865 2.80 13.82 19.46
CA THR A 865 3.49 12.71 20.14
C THR A 865 4.90 13.12 20.55
N SER A 866 5.52 12.36 21.46
CA SER A 866 6.91 12.64 21.83
C SER A 866 7.85 12.35 20.65
N PRO A 867 8.87 13.19 20.39
CA PRO A 867 9.88 12.89 19.40
C PRO A 867 10.63 11.60 19.78
N PRO A 868 11.21 10.88 18.81
CA PRO A 868 11.95 9.64 19.08
C PRO A 868 13.02 9.87 20.16
N SER A 869 13.06 9.04 21.19
CA SER A 869 13.99 9.21 22.32
C SER A 869 15.43 8.83 22.00
N GLU A 870 15.70 8.32 20.80
CA GLU A 870 17.00 7.85 20.34
C GLU A 870 17.35 8.51 19.00
N ALA A 871 18.58 9.00 18.89
CA ALA A 871 19.16 9.58 17.69
C ALA A 871 20.49 8.88 17.40
N TYR A 872 20.58 8.17 16.29
CA TYR A 872 21.74 7.35 15.95
C TYR A 872 22.82 8.20 15.27
N GLU A 873 24.08 7.98 15.63
CA GLU A 873 25.23 8.67 15.03
C GLU A 873 25.19 8.60 13.50
N GLY A 874 25.33 9.75 12.84
CA GLY A 874 25.35 9.88 11.38
C GLY A 874 23.97 9.84 10.70
N VAL A 875 22.90 9.52 11.43
CA VAL A 875 21.53 9.43 10.89
C VAL A 875 20.78 10.75 11.05
N SER A 876 20.07 11.17 10.00
CA SER A 876 19.24 12.39 10.03
C SER A 876 18.06 12.21 10.99
N TYR A 877 18.00 13.05 12.02
CA TYR A 877 16.93 13.08 13.02
C TYR A 877 16.01 14.27 12.72
N SER A 878 14.69 14.07 12.74
CA SER A 878 13.73 15.17 12.63
C SER A 878 12.40 14.89 13.32
N HIS A 879 11.72 15.94 13.78
CA HIS A 879 10.38 15.86 14.36
C HIS A 879 9.61 17.19 14.19
N GLN A 880 8.30 17.09 13.99
CA GLN A 880 7.36 18.22 13.86
C GLN A 880 6.43 18.24 15.08
N PHE A 881 6.16 19.43 15.62
CA PHE A 881 5.28 19.65 16.77
C PHE A 881 3.92 20.22 16.35
N ASP A 882 2.86 19.64 16.89
CA ASP A 882 1.47 20.07 16.70
C ASP A 882 0.97 20.73 17.98
N LEU A 883 0.26 21.85 17.83
CA LEU A 883 -0.17 22.72 18.93
C LEU A 883 -1.69 22.97 18.84
N TYR A 884 -2.31 23.33 19.96
CA TYR A 884 -3.69 23.78 20.03
C TYR A 884 -3.82 24.99 20.96
N GLU A 885 -4.48 26.05 20.48
CA GLU A 885 -4.82 27.25 21.23
C GLU A 885 -6.32 27.21 21.57
N PRO A 886 -6.71 27.08 22.86
CA PRO A 886 -8.11 27.20 23.26
C PRO A 886 -8.71 28.60 23.02
N ASP A 887 -7.91 29.68 23.06
CA ASP A 887 -8.42 31.04 22.92
C ASP A 887 -8.52 31.52 21.45
N GLU A 888 -9.74 31.66 20.92
CA GLU A 888 -9.95 32.17 19.55
C GLU A 888 -9.33 33.57 19.35
N ASN A 889 -8.34 33.65 18.45
CA ASN A 889 -7.55 34.83 18.07
C ASN A 889 -6.35 35.17 18.97
N ASP A 890 -5.93 34.28 19.88
CA ASP A 890 -4.64 34.44 20.55
C ASP A 890 -3.46 33.99 19.65
N SER A 891 -2.30 34.60 19.83
CA SER A 891 -1.05 34.24 19.18
C SER A 891 -0.12 33.49 20.13
N ILE A 892 0.26 32.27 19.76
CA ILE A 892 1.25 31.50 20.51
C ILE A 892 2.67 31.91 20.11
N THR A 893 3.49 32.21 21.11
CA THR A 893 4.95 32.29 20.98
C THR A 893 5.56 30.93 21.32
N VAL A 894 6.26 30.33 20.36
CA VAL A 894 6.92 29.02 20.51
C VAL A 894 8.42 29.20 20.77
N GLN A 895 8.92 28.61 21.86
CA GLN A 895 10.34 28.61 22.21
C GLN A 895 10.88 27.20 22.40
N LEU A 896 11.91 26.85 21.63
CA LEU A 896 12.73 25.66 21.84
C LEU A 896 14.01 26.02 22.60
N ARG A 897 14.30 25.30 23.68
CA ARG A 897 15.48 25.50 24.54
C ARG A 897 16.18 24.17 24.80
N GLY A 898 17.46 24.22 25.15
CA GLY A 898 18.23 23.00 25.43
C GLY A 898 18.61 22.20 24.19
N LEU A 899 18.48 22.78 22.99
CA LEU A 899 18.93 22.16 21.74
C LEU A 899 20.46 21.95 21.79
N PRO A 900 20.96 20.72 21.58
CA PRO A 900 22.38 20.46 21.42
C PRO A 900 22.89 21.05 20.10
N SER A 901 24.21 21.20 19.95
CA SER A 901 24.83 21.82 18.77
C SER A 901 24.49 21.13 17.44
N TRP A 902 24.18 19.83 17.48
CA TRP A 902 23.85 19.03 16.32
C TRP A 902 22.38 19.14 15.88
N LEU A 903 21.48 19.64 16.74
CA LEU A 903 20.04 19.71 16.51
C LEU A 903 19.59 21.18 16.39
N LYS A 904 18.88 21.50 15.32
CA LYS A 904 18.43 22.87 15.00
C LYS A 904 16.91 22.92 14.92
N SER A 905 16.34 24.07 15.23
CA SER A 905 14.94 24.36 14.92
C SER A 905 14.78 25.02 13.55
N ALA A 906 13.62 24.83 12.92
CA ALA A 906 13.21 25.65 11.79
C ALA A 906 12.84 27.08 12.22
N ASP A 907 12.68 27.99 11.25
CA ASP A 907 12.41 29.42 11.49
C ASP A 907 11.10 29.68 12.28
N ASP A 908 10.16 28.73 12.23
CA ASP A 908 8.88 28.75 12.96
C ASP A 908 8.93 28.07 14.33
N ASN A 909 10.07 27.45 14.71
CA ASN A 909 10.24 26.62 15.91
C ASN A 909 9.23 25.47 16.07
N LEU A 910 8.50 25.10 15.02
CA LEU A 910 7.56 23.97 15.03
C LEU A 910 8.22 22.67 14.61
N SER A 911 9.50 22.70 14.26
CA SER A 911 10.26 21.50 13.95
C SER A 911 11.69 21.57 14.40
N ILE A 912 12.23 20.38 14.68
CA ILE A 912 13.63 20.15 14.98
C ILE A 912 14.22 19.20 13.94
N SER A 913 15.44 19.46 13.49
CA SER A 913 16.20 18.55 12.63
C SER A 913 17.71 18.66 12.84
N GLY A 914 18.44 17.57 12.62
CA GLY A 914 19.88 17.52 12.85
C GLY A 914 20.47 16.13 12.64
N THR A 915 21.79 16.02 12.69
CA THR A 915 22.52 14.74 12.56
C THR A 915 23.56 14.68 13.67
N PRO A 916 23.43 13.78 14.67
CA PRO A 916 24.38 13.68 15.77
C PRO A 916 25.68 12.99 15.33
N SER A 917 26.78 13.30 16.00
CA SER A 917 28.09 12.67 15.86
C SER A 917 28.52 11.98 17.15
N TRP A 918 29.58 11.17 17.13
CA TRP A 918 30.17 10.58 18.34
C TRP A 918 30.34 11.62 19.47
N ALA A 919 30.84 12.81 19.14
CA ALA A 919 31.12 13.87 20.13
C ALA A 919 29.88 14.36 20.90
N ASP A 920 28.69 14.01 20.42
CA ASP A 920 27.41 14.36 21.02
C ASP A 920 26.88 13.26 21.96
N TYR A 921 27.51 12.08 21.99
CA TYR A 921 27.23 11.02 22.96
C TYR A 921 27.65 11.44 24.37
N ASN A 922 26.75 11.24 25.34
CA ASN A 922 27.05 11.35 26.76
C ASN A 922 26.62 10.06 27.47
N GLU A 923 27.60 9.29 27.93
CA GLU A 923 27.39 8.02 28.62
C GLU A 923 26.44 8.19 29.82
N GLY A 924 25.26 7.59 29.72
CA GLY A 924 24.23 7.59 30.77
C GLY A 924 23.43 8.90 30.92
N ALA A 925 23.52 9.85 30.00
CA ALA A 925 22.78 11.11 30.08
C ALA A 925 22.14 11.53 28.74
N ALA A 926 20.80 11.57 28.71
CA ALA A 926 20.04 12.10 27.59
C ALA A 926 20.21 13.62 27.46
N THR A 927 20.22 14.13 26.23
CA THR A 927 20.02 15.56 26.00
C THR A 927 18.55 15.90 26.22
N VAL A 928 18.27 16.95 27.00
CA VAL A 928 16.90 17.37 27.31
C VAL A 928 16.56 18.64 26.55
N VAL A 929 15.61 18.53 25.62
CA VAL A 929 15.06 19.65 24.84
C VAL A 929 13.76 20.10 25.50
N PHE A 930 13.61 21.40 25.70
CA PHE A 930 12.39 22.00 26.26
C PHE A 930 11.62 22.71 25.16
N LEU A 931 10.34 22.37 25.01
CA LEU A 931 9.37 23.11 24.21
C LEU A 931 8.48 23.91 25.16
N SER A 932 8.57 25.24 25.07
CA SER A 932 7.73 26.17 25.82
C SER A 932 6.78 26.88 24.86
N LEU A 933 5.50 26.89 25.19
CA LEU A 933 4.50 27.74 24.56
C LEU A 933 4.15 28.87 25.52
N GLU A 934 4.01 30.07 25.00
CA GLU A 934 3.53 31.26 25.73
C GLU A 934 2.44 31.91 24.90
N ASP A 935 1.24 32.10 25.46
CA ASP A 935 0.19 32.88 24.80
C ASP A 935 0.49 34.39 24.85
N GLN A 936 -0.34 35.24 24.25
CA GLN A 936 -0.09 36.69 24.24
C GLN A 936 -0.28 37.34 25.63
N GLN A 937 -0.87 36.63 26.60
CA GLN A 937 -1.16 37.10 27.96
C GLN A 937 -0.13 36.62 28.99
N GLY A 938 0.78 35.73 28.58
CA GLY A 938 1.88 35.20 29.37
C GLY A 938 1.59 33.89 30.11
N ASN A 939 0.50 33.16 29.84
CA ASN A 939 0.40 31.78 30.34
C ASN A 939 1.36 30.90 29.56
N THR A 940 2.00 29.99 30.28
CA THR A 940 3.05 29.15 29.70
C THR A 940 2.82 27.68 30.02
N ILE A 941 3.05 26.84 29.02
CA ILE A 941 3.25 25.40 29.21
C ILE A 941 4.64 25.03 28.71
N GLU A 942 5.32 24.17 29.46
CA GLU A 942 6.62 23.63 29.07
C GLU A 942 6.60 22.10 29.15
N ARG A 943 7.11 21.45 28.09
CA ARG A 943 7.41 20.03 28.08
C ARG A 943 8.89 19.81 27.79
N SER A 944 9.44 18.74 28.36
CA SER A 944 10.81 18.33 28.14
C SER A 944 10.87 16.97 27.45
N TYR A 945 11.73 16.84 26.43
CA TYR A 945 11.97 15.62 25.68
C TYR A 945 13.42 15.18 25.86
N SER A 946 13.62 13.90 26.17
CA SER A 946 14.95 13.31 26.33
C SER A 946 15.34 12.58 25.06
N ILE A 947 16.43 13.03 24.43
CA ILE A 947 17.00 12.44 23.22
C ILE A 947 18.38 11.87 23.59
N ASN A 948 18.50 10.56 23.50
CA ASN A 948 19.75 9.83 23.67
C ASN A 948 20.45 9.74 22.32
N VAL A 949 21.68 10.23 22.24
CA VAL A 949 22.54 9.92 21.10
C VAL A 949 23.05 8.49 21.29
N ILE A 950 22.90 7.65 20.29
CA ILE A 950 23.43 6.28 20.28
C ILE A 950 24.65 6.28 19.35
N PRO A 951 25.88 6.13 19.90
CA PRO A 951 27.10 6.06 19.09
C PRO A 951 27.15 4.73 18.35
N ASN A 952 27.79 4.71 17.18
CA ASN A 952 28.07 3.47 16.48
C ASN A 952 29.31 2.79 17.10
N ASN A 953 29.31 1.46 17.20
CA ASN A 953 30.48 0.69 17.64
C ASN A 953 31.37 0.39 16.43
N TYR A 954 32.62 0.84 16.43
CA TYR A 954 33.54 0.68 15.29
C TYR A 954 34.57 -0.42 15.58
N PRO A 955 34.86 -1.34 14.63
CA PRO A 955 35.86 -2.37 14.86
C PRO A 955 37.26 -1.79 15.12
N PRO A 956 38.08 -2.44 15.97
CA PRO A 956 39.46 -2.03 16.21
C PRO A 956 40.26 -2.07 14.91
N VAL A 957 41.18 -1.13 14.68
CA VAL A 957 41.93 -1.02 13.42
C VAL A 957 43.41 -1.35 13.62
N ILE A 958 43.92 -2.36 12.92
CA ILE A 958 45.32 -2.77 12.88
C ILE A 958 46.12 -1.73 12.08
N SER A 959 47.13 -1.12 12.70
CA SER A 959 47.95 -0.05 12.13
C SER A 959 49.19 -0.55 11.37
N GLN A 960 49.17 -1.80 10.87
CA GLN A 960 50.33 -2.43 10.25
C GLN A 960 50.47 -2.01 8.78
N SER A 961 51.51 -1.23 8.46
CA SER A 961 51.76 -0.76 7.09
C SER A 961 52.56 -1.72 6.20
N THR A 962 53.20 -2.73 6.79
CA THR A 962 54.06 -3.68 6.07
C THR A 962 53.55 -5.10 6.29
N THR A 963 53.04 -5.72 5.23
CA THR A 963 52.41 -7.04 5.23
C THR A 963 53.21 -8.09 4.47
N HIS A 964 54.36 -7.70 3.92
CA HIS A 964 55.26 -8.59 3.20
C HIS A 964 56.66 -8.54 3.82
N PHE A 965 57.20 -9.71 4.13
CA PHE A 965 58.52 -9.87 4.75
C PHE A 965 59.36 -10.85 3.95
N VAL A 966 60.67 -10.63 3.91
CA VAL A 966 61.62 -11.55 3.30
C VAL A 966 62.53 -12.07 4.41
N ILE A 967 62.57 -13.38 4.58
CA ILE A 967 63.44 -14.08 5.54
C ILE A 967 64.19 -15.20 4.81
N SER A 968 65.24 -15.75 5.40
CA SER A 968 65.94 -16.91 4.85
C SER A 968 65.65 -18.17 5.67
N GLU A 969 65.58 -19.33 5.02
CA GLU A 969 65.10 -20.60 5.62
C GLU A 969 65.86 -21.02 6.89
N ASP A 970 67.14 -20.65 7.00
CA ASP A 970 68.06 -21.03 8.07
C ASP A 970 68.13 -20.04 9.26
N GLN A 971 67.26 -19.03 9.30
CA GLN A 971 67.25 -18.07 10.39
C GLN A 971 66.63 -18.69 11.64
N THR A 972 67.46 -19.08 12.60
CA THR A 972 66.98 -19.37 13.96
C THR A 972 66.21 -18.16 14.53
N PRO A 973 65.16 -18.36 15.34
CA PRO A 973 64.15 -17.34 15.67
C PRO A 973 64.66 -16.14 16.48
N THR A 974 65.95 -16.09 16.80
CA THR A 974 66.61 -14.95 17.45
C THR A 974 67.16 -13.88 16.49
N ALA A 975 67.02 -14.05 15.19
CA ALA A 975 67.40 -13.04 14.19
C ALA A 975 66.21 -12.34 13.51
N TRP A 976 64.98 -12.76 13.81
CA TRP A 976 63.78 -11.95 13.54
C TRP A 976 63.54 -11.03 14.73
N SER A 977 63.63 -9.72 14.55
CA SER A 977 62.94 -8.81 15.46
C SER A 977 61.45 -9.07 15.24
N ALA A 978 60.82 -9.79 16.18
CA ALA A 978 59.42 -10.18 16.12
C ALA A 978 58.53 -9.05 15.57
N LEU A 979 57.58 -9.41 14.71
CA LEU A 979 56.68 -8.46 14.07
C LEU A 979 55.74 -7.90 15.14
N GLU A 980 55.96 -6.64 15.52
CA GLU A 980 55.05 -5.93 16.42
C GLU A 980 53.88 -5.39 15.60
N LEU A 981 52.72 -6.02 15.77
CA LEU A 981 51.45 -5.48 15.31
C LEU A 981 50.90 -4.53 16.37
N SER A 982 50.31 -3.42 15.94
CA SER A 982 49.61 -2.49 16.81
C SER A 982 48.20 -2.27 16.27
N ALA A 983 47.24 -2.05 17.18
CA ALA A 983 45.87 -1.69 16.82
C ALA A 983 45.41 -0.55 17.73
N PHE A 984 44.48 0.25 17.22
CA PHE A 984 43.78 1.23 18.03
C PHE A 984 42.28 1.00 17.92
N ASN A 985 41.57 1.21 19.03
CA ASN A 985 40.12 1.25 19.03
C ASN A 985 39.65 2.66 18.59
N PRO A 986 38.87 2.80 17.51
CA PRO A 986 38.30 4.07 17.09
C PRO A 986 37.32 4.66 18.12
N ASP A 987 36.70 3.82 18.96
CA ASP A 987 35.72 4.19 19.97
C ASP A 987 36.40 4.84 21.19
N GLN A 988 36.56 6.16 21.14
CA GLN A 988 37.28 6.89 22.18
C GLN A 988 36.53 6.89 23.52
N ASN A 989 37.15 6.35 24.57
CA ASN A 989 36.68 6.33 25.97
C ASN A 989 35.69 5.23 26.38
N GLU A 990 35.57 4.13 25.62
CA GLU A 990 35.02 2.91 26.22
C GLU A 990 35.92 2.45 27.37
N THR A 991 35.47 2.64 28.62
CA THR A 991 36.28 2.31 29.80
C THR A 991 36.37 0.80 30.08
N ASN A 992 35.68 -0.02 29.29
CA ASN A 992 35.54 -1.46 29.48
C ASN A 992 35.97 -2.32 28.28
N SER A 993 36.35 -1.74 27.14
CA SER A 993 36.84 -2.53 26.00
C SER A 993 38.32 -2.87 26.15
N THR A 994 38.68 -4.10 25.82
CA THR A 994 40.06 -4.60 25.79
C THR A 994 40.27 -5.31 24.47
N LEU A 995 41.40 -5.09 23.82
CA LEU A 995 41.69 -5.73 22.54
C LEU A 995 42.29 -7.13 22.76
N ILE A 996 41.75 -8.10 22.04
CA ILE A 996 42.16 -9.50 22.08
C ILE A 996 42.74 -9.89 20.73
N TRP A 997 44.02 -10.24 20.72
CA TRP A 997 44.73 -10.73 19.54
C TRP A 997 44.73 -12.25 19.48
N SER A 998 44.44 -12.80 18.30
CA SER A 998 44.43 -14.23 18.02
C SER A 998 44.96 -14.54 16.63
N ILE A 999 45.44 -15.76 16.42
CA ILE A 999 45.73 -16.29 15.09
C ILE A 999 44.39 -16.58 14.41
N ASP A 1000 44.19 -16.02 13.23
CA ASP A 1000 42.99 -16.20 12.41
C ASP A 1000 43.19 -17.34 11.43
N GLN A 1001 44.33 -17.34 10.73
CA GLN A 1001 44.76 -18.41 9.85
C GLN A 1001 46.23 -18.77 10.09
N GLU A 1002 46.49 -20.04 10.37
CA GLU A 1002 47.83 -20.63 10.44
C GLU A 1002 48.43 -20.78 9.02
N PRO A 1003 49.77 -20.70 8.86
CA PRO A 1003 50.43 -21.03 7.60
C PRO A 1003 50.35 -22.52 7.29
N ASP A 1004 50.57 -22.90 6.02
CA ASP A 1004 50.68 -24.31 5.65
C ASP A 1004 51.79 -24.97 6.47
N ALA A 1005 51.51 -26.15 7.04
CA ALA A 1005 52.45 -26.92 7.84
C ALA A 1005 53.75 -27.26 7.08
N GLN A 1006 53.76 -27.24 5.75
CA GLN A 1006 54.97 -27.41 4.94
C GLN A 1006 55.80 -26.14 4.79
N SER A 1007 55.22 -24.97 5.11
CA SER A 1007 55.85 -23.65 4.96
C SER A 1007 56.40 -23.09 6.28
N GLY A 1008 55.78 -23.43 7.41
CA GLY A 1008 56.27 -23.03 8.73
C GLY A 1008 55.21 -23.09 9.83
N THR A 1009 55.51 -22.49 10.98
CA THR A 1009 54.61 -22.36 12.14
C THR A 1009 54.60 -20.94 12.69
N ILE A 1010 53.51 -20.53 13.33
CA ILE A 1010 53.35 -19.19 13.92
C ILE A 1010 53.00 -19.27 15.42
N MET A 1011 53.46 -18.28 16.19
CA MET A 1011 53.04 -18.01 17.55
C MET A 1011 52.82 -16.51 17.75
N ILE A 1012 51.85 -16.17 18.61
CA ILE A 1012 51.53 -14.79 18.95
C ILE A 1012 51.64 -14.55 20.46
N GLU A 1013 52.30 -13.47 20.86
CA GLU A 1013 52.29 -12.94 22.22
C GLU A 1013 51.47 -11.64 22.25
N SER A 1014 50.28 -11.70 22.85
CA SER A 1014 49.33 -10.59 22.86
C SER A 1014 49.55 -9.64 24.06
N TYR A 1015 49.56 -8.35 23.76
CA TYR A 1015 49.46 -7.21 24.69
C TYR A 1015 48.20 -6.43 24.26
N ASP A 1016 47.50 -5.76 25.18
CA ASP A 1016 46.21 -5.08 24.88
C ASP A 1016 46.22 -4.33 23.52
N SER A 1017 46.98 -3.24 23.40
CA SER A 1017 47.08 -2.50 22.14
C SER A 1017 48.07 -3.04 21.10
N SER A 1018 48.76 -4.16 21.34
CA SER A 1018 49.79 -4.67 20.42
C SER A 1018 50.06 -6.18 20.54
N ALA A 1019 50.46 -6.84 19.46
CA ALA A 1019 50.87 -8.25 19.52
C ALA A 1019 52.22 -8.48 18.86
N MET A 1020 53.01 -9.37 19.45
CA MET A 1020 54.27 -9.82 18.87
C MET A 1020 54.04 -11.12 18.13
N VAL A 1021 54.27 -11.12 16.83
CA VAL A 1021 54.12 -12.29 15.96
C VAL A 1021 55.47 -12.90 15.66
N HIS A 1022 55.57 -14.21 15.88
CA HIS A 1022 56.74 -15.03 15.63
C HIS A 1022 56.38 -16.11 14.61
N PHE A 1023 56.99 -16.07 13.43
CA PHE A 1023 56.89 -17.18 12.47
C PHE A 1023 58.23 -17.90 12.35
N GLN A 1024 58.17 -19.21 12.12
CA GLN A 1024 59.32 -20.09 11.99
C GLN A 1024 59.14 -20.86 10.69
N PRO A 1025 59.98 -20.63 9.66
CA PRO A 1025 59.89 -21.40 8.43
C PRO A 1025 60.25 -22.87 8.70
N GLU A 1026 59.65 -23.77 7.92
CA GLU A 1026 60.06 -25.17 7.90
C GLU A 1026 61.46 -25.28 7.26
N GLY A 1027 62.31 -26.18 7.78
CA GLY A 1027 63.76 -26.11 7.56
C GLY A 1027 64.24 -26.32 6.12
N ASN A 1028 63.40 -26.85 5.23
CA ASN A 1028 63.72 -27.07 3.82
C ASN A 1028 62.71 -26.36 2.88
N TYR A 1029 62.00 -25.35 3.39
CA TYR A 1029 60.99 -24.64 2.62
C TYR A 1029 61.57 -23.34 2.06
N SER A 1030 61.62 -23.25 0.73
CA SER A 1030 61.83 -21.99 0.01
C SER A 1030 60.56 -21.64 -0.77
N GLY A 1031 60.10 -20.40 -0.69
CA GLY A 1031 58.84 -19.96 -1.29
C GLY A 1031 58.02 -19.02 -0.42
N MET A 1032 56.75 -18.83 -0.77
CA MET A 1032 55.85 -17.88 -0.09
C MET A 1032 54.97 -18.57 0.96
N ALA A 1033 55.14 -18.18 2.23
CA ALA A 1033 54.23 -18.53 3.33
C ALA A 1033 53.20 -17.42 3.56
N TYR A 1034 51.97 -17.79 3.94
CA TYR A 1034 50.88 -16.85 4.21
C TYR A 1034 50.20 -17.19 5.54
N PHE A 1035 49.85 -16.19 6.33
CA PHE A 1035 49.06 -16.34 7.56
C PHE A 1035 48.32 -15.04 7.88
N SER A 1036 47.29 -15.11 8.72
CA SER A 1036 46.54 -13.93 9.17
C SER A 1036 46.44 -13.86 10.68
N VAL A 1037 46.44 -12.62 11.19
CA VAL A 1037 46.29 -12.32 12.61
C VAL A 1037 45.07 -11.40 12.78
N LYS A 1038 44.21 -11.75 13.72
CA LYS A 1038 42.99 -11.02 14.06
C LYS A 1038 43.14 -10.29 15.38
N VAL A 1039 42.64 -9.06 15.44
CA VAL A 1039 42.36 -8.34 16.69
C VAL A 1039 40.85 -8.18 16.83
N SER A 1040 40.32 -8.47 18.01
CA SER A 1040 38.89 -8.38 18.32
C SER A 1040 38.68 -7.59 19.61
N GLU A 1041 37.51 -6.99 19.75
CA GLU A 1041 37.11 -6.30 20.98
C GLU A 1041 36.47 -7.29 21.98
N TYR A 1042 36.66 -7.06 23.28
CA TYR A 1042 35.90 -7.74 24.33
C TYR A 1042 34.97 -6.75 25.04
N PRO A 1043 33.67 -7.09 25.23
CA PRO A 1043 33.05 -8.40 24.99
C PRO A 1043 32.57 -8.68 23.55
N ASP A 1044 32.61 -7.69 22.65
CA ASP A 1044 32.11 -7.85 21.27
C ASP A 1044 33.15 -8.47 20.33
N SER A 1045 33.23 -9.79 20.32
CA SER A 1045 34.18 -10.53 19.46
C SER A 1045 33.91 -10.40 17.96
N ASN A 1046 32.79 -9.81 17.55
CA ASN A 1046 32.45 -9.58 16.15
C ASN A 1046 33.08 -8.29 15.61
N ALA A 1047 33.28 -7.29 16.47
CA ALA A 1047 34.06 -6.08 16.16
C ALA A 1047 35.55 -6.46 16.09
N SER A 1048 36.05 -6.67 14.87
CA SER A 1048 37.41 -7.18 14.66
C SER A 1048 38.01 -6.75 13.33
N ASP A 1049 39.34 -6.75 13.28
CA ASP A 1049 40.13 -6.48 12.08
C ASP A 1049 41.20 -7.55 11.91
N ILE A 1050 41.58 -7.83 10.67
CA ILE A 1050 42.44 -8.93 10.28
C ILE A 1050 43.55 -8.39 9.38
N VAL A 1051 44.80 -8.70 9.73
CA VAL A 1051 45.95 -8.42 8.87
C VAL A 1051 46.44 -9.72 8.23
N TYR A 1052 46.52 -9.71 6.90
CA TYR A 1052 47.13 -10.78 6.12
C TYR A 1052 48.62 -10.51 5.95
N ILE A 1053 49.45 -11.50 6.26
CA ILE A 1053 50.90 -11.40 6.20
C ILE A 1053 51.43 -12.47 5.25
N SER A 1054 52.32 -12.03 4.37
CA SER A 1054 53.08 -12.88 3.47
C SER A 1054 54.56 -12.84 3.84
N VAL A 1055 55.21 -14.01 3.81
CA VAL A 1055 56.63 -14.17 4.10
C VAL A 1055 57.28 -14.91 2.95
N GLU A 1056 58.15 -14.24 2.21
CA GLU A 1056 59.05 -14.85 1.24
C GLU A 1056 60.22 -15.48 1.99
N VAL A 1057 60.37 -16.80 1.86
CA VAL A 1057 61.47 -17.57 2.42
C VAL A 1057 62.50 -17.81 1.32
N GLU A 1058 63.61 -17.09 1.38
CA GLU A 1058 64.75 -17.24 0.47
C GLU A 1058 65.54 -18.51 0.84
N SER A 1059 65.85 -19.32 -0.18
CA SER A 1059 66.71 -20.50 -0.04
C SER A 1059 68.16 -20.09 0.25
N ILE A 1060 68.82 -20.87 1.10
CA ILE A 1060 70.23 -20.81 1.41
C ILE A 1060 70.83 -22.15 0.99
N GLU A 1061 71.96 -22.09 0.26
CA GLU A 1061 72.65 -23.28 -0.23
C GLU A 1061 72.84 -24.36 0.85
N ASP A 1062 72.17 -25.48 0.66
CA ASP A 1062 72.21 -26.63 1.55
C ASP A 1062 73.07 -27.76 0.99
N THR A 1063 73.45 -28.71 1.86
CA THR A 1063 74.16 -29.90 1.39
C THR A 1063 73.16 -30.96 0.96
N PRO A 1064 73.22 -31.49 -0.29
CA PRO A 1064 72.30 -32.53 -0.73
C PRO A 1064 72.42 -33.78 0.13
N ILE A 1065 71.29 -34.43 0.40
CA ILE A 1065 71.19 -35.59 1.28
C ILE A 1065 70.87 -36.86 0.49
N PHE A 1066 71.45 -37.99 0.90
CA PHE A 1066 71.06 -39.31 0.37
C PHE A 1066 69.77 -39.78 1.06
N GLU A 1067 68.72 -40.04 0.28
CA GLU A 1067 67.53 -40.75 0.77
C GLU A 1067 67.76 -42.26 0.84
N SER A 1068 68.65 -42.78 -0.01
CA SER A 1068 68.99 -44.20 -0.05
C SER A 1068 69.93 -44.59 1.10
N TYR A 1069 69.53 -45.57 1.91
CA TYR A 1069 70.31 -46.08 3.04
C TYR A 1069 71.27 -47.21 2.64
N PRO A 1070 72.50 -47.27 3.21
CA PRO A 1070 73.43 -48.35 2.92
C PRO A 1070 72.94 -49.69 3.49
N GLN A 1071 72.49 -50.58 2.61
CA GLN A 1071 72.19 -51.98 2.92
C GLN A 1071 73.47 -52.83 2.74
N SER A 1072 73.58 -53.95 3.45
CA SER A 1072 74.64 -54.94 3.19
C SER A 1072 74.36 -55.63 1.87
N LEU A 1073 75.05 -55.20 0.81
CA LEU A 1073 74.85 -55.70 -0.54
C LEU A 1073 75.96 -56.69 -0.92
N ASP A 1074 75.65 -57.98 -0.86
CA ASP A 1074 76.55 -59.03 -1.37
C ASP A 1074 76.34 -59.21 -2.88
N ALA A 1075 77.43 -59.12 -3.65
CA ALA A 1075 77.43 -59.47 -5.07
C ALA A 1075 77.86 -60.93 -5.26
N ILE A 1076 77.13 -61.70 -6.07
CA ILE A 1076 77.43 -63.11 -6.36
C ILE A 1076 78.20 -63.19 -7.69
N GLU A 1077 79.38 -63.83 -7.65
CA GLU A 1077 80.23 -64.01 -8.84
C GLU A 1077 79.47 -64.71 -9.98
N GLY A 1078 79.44 -64.05 -11.15
CA GLY A 1078 78.79 -64.57 -12.37
C GLY A 1078 77.36 -64.08 -12.63
N TYR A 1079 76.77 -63.27 -11.74
CA TYR A 1079 75.45 -62.67 -11.91
C TYR A 1079 75.53 -61.14 -12.03
N SER A 1080 74.58 -60.53 -12.75
CA SER A 1080 74.46 -59.06 -12.83
C SER A 1080 74.03 -58.48 -11.49
N TRP A 1081 74.65 -57.39 -11.08
CA TRP A 1081 74.35 -56.67 -9.83
C TRP A 1081 74.05 -55.21 -10.14
N GLN A 1082 72.95 -54.68 -9.61
CA GLN A 1082 72.48 -53.30 -9.81
C GLN A 1082 71.90 -52.77 -8.49
N TYR A 1083 72.16 -51.49 -8.20
CA TYR A 1083 71.59 -50.77 -7.06
C TYR A 1083 71.33 -49.32 -7.48
N GLU A 1084 70.13 -48.82 -7.17
CA GLU A 1084 69.74 -47.43 -7.43
C GLU A 1084 70.00 -46.58 -6.18
N ILE A 1085 70.64 -45.43 -6.39
CA ILE A 1085 70.99 -44.46 -5.34
C ILE A 1085 70.05 -43.27 -5.51
N PHE A 1086 69.33 -42.93 -4.44
CA PHE A 1086 68.48 -41.74 -4.36
C PHE A 1086 69.15 -40.69 -3.48
N ALA A 1087 69.15 -39.45 -3.96
CA ALA A 1087 69.57 -38.26 -3.24
C ALA A 1087 68.67 -37.10 -3.67
N VAL A 1088 68.40 -36.20 -2.73
CA VAL A 1088 67.60 -34.99 -2.96
C VAL A 1088 68.39 -33.79 -2.51
N ASP A 1089 68.15 -32.69 -3.19
CA ASP A 1089 68.56 -31.36 -2.77
C ASP A 1089 67.29 -30.55 -2.49
N GLY A 1090 67.28 -29.76 -1.42
CA GLY A 1090 66.16 -28.89 -1.07
C GLY A 1090 66.09 -27.64 -1.96
N ASP A 1091 67.21 -27.29 -2.59
CA ASP A 1091 67.37 -26.09 -3.39
C ASP A 1091 66.73 -26.21 -4.80
N THR A 1092 65.99 -25.18 -5.20
CA THR A 1092 65.38 -25.11 -6.54
C THR A 1092 66.41 -24.74 -7.62
N GLU A 1093 66.24 -25.26 -8.84
CA GLU A 1093 67.11 -25.02 -10.02
C GLU A 1093 68.55 -25.58 -9.95
N GLN A 1094 68.84 -26.52 -9.04
CA GLN A 1094 70.14 -27.19 -8.95
C GLN A 1094 70.20 -28.53 -9.72
N THR A 1095 71.38 -28.93 -10.21
CA THR A 1095 71.60 -30.24 -10.85
C THR A 1095 72.44 -31.14 -9.94
N LEU A 1096 71.83 -32.21 -9.44
CA LEU A 1096 72.50 -33.15 -8.53
C LEU A 1096 73.46 -34.08 -9.30
N VAL A 1097 74.71 -34.18 -8.84
CA VAL A 1097 75.74 -35.06 -9.43
C VAL A 1097 76.24 -36.08 -8.42
N ILE A 1098 75.95 -37.35 -8.65
CA ILE A 1098 76.50 -38.47 -7.87
C ILE A 1098 77.83 -38.91 -8.48
N SER A 1099 78.89 -38.91 -7.67
CA SER A 1099 80.23 -39.33 -8.10
C SER A 1099 80.91 -40.22 -7.05
N SER A 1100 81.96 -40.94 -7.45
CA SER A 1100 82.75 -41.81 -6.58
C SER A 1100 84.21 -41.35 -6.55
N ASP A 1101 84.72 -41.05 -5.35
CA ASP A 1101 86.12 -40.64 -5.14
C ASP A 1101 87.12 -41.80 -5.23
N ASN A 1102 86.63 -43.04 -5.24
CA ASN A 1102 87.47 -44.24 -5.35
C ASN A 1102 87.31 -44.94 -6.70
N SER A 1103 88.39 -45.60 -7.15
CA SER A 1103 88.31 -46.50 -8.31
C SER A 1103 87.39 -47.67 -7.99
N LEU A 1104 86.24 -47.73 -8.67
CA LEU A 1104 85.34 -48.88 -8.58
C LEU A 1104 86.08 -50.17 -9.00
N PRO A 1105 85.70 -51.34 -8.45
CA PRO A 1105 86.19 -52.62 -8.95
C PRO A 1105 85.99 -52.71 -10.48
N PRO A 1106 86.89 -53.36 -11.23
CA PRO A 1106 86.83 -53.36 -12.71
C PRO A 1106 85.55 -53.95 -13.31
N TRP A 1107 84.75 -54.66 -12.51
CA TRP A 1107 83.49 -55.26 -12.90
C TRP A 1107 82.26 -54.38 -12.61
N LEU A 1108 82.44 -53.26 -11.88
CA LEU A 1108 81.37 -52.37 -11.43
C LEU A 1108 81.52 -50.98 -12.05
N THR A 1109 80.43 -50.44 -12.58
CA THR A 1109 80.38 -49.11 -13.22
C THR A 1109 79.24 -48.31 -12.60
N LEU A 1110 79.51 -47.05 -12.24
CA LEU A 1110 78.47 -46.09 -11.88
C LEU A 1110 77.82 -45.55 -13.17
N ILE A 1111 76.51 -45.71 -13.29
CA ILE A 1111 75.73 -45.16 -14.39
C ILE A 1111 74.98 -43.95 -13.82
N SER A 1112 75.48 -42.74 -14.04
CA SER A 1112 74.73 -41.51 -13.71
C SER A 1112 73.76 -41.22 -14.85
N ILE A 1113 72.47 -41.15 -14.57
CA ILE A 1113 71.48 -40.57 -15.48
C ILE A 1113 71.38 -39.11 -15.05
N SER A 1114 71.91 -38.19 -15.86
CA SER A 1114 71.66 -36.76 -15.68
C SER A 1114 70.50 -36.36 -16.60
N GLU A 1115 69.27 -36.70 -16.21
CA GLU A 1115 68.06 -36.09 -16.78
C GLU A 1115 67.00 -35.99 -15.67
N GLY A 1116 66.66 -34.74 -15.33
CA GLY A 1116 65.77 -34.33 -14.25
C GLY A 1116 66.42 -33.17 -13.52
#